data_AF-A0A358CWW4-F1
#
_entry.id   AF-A0A358CWW4-F1
#
_cell.length_a   1.000
_cell.length_b   1.000
_cell.length_c   1.000
_cell.angle_alpha   90.00
_cell.angle_beta   90.00
_cell.angle_gamma   90.00
#
_symmetry.space_group_name_H-M   'P 1'
#
loop_
_entity.id
_entity.type
_entity.pdbx_description
1 polymer ?
#
loop_
_entity_poly.entity_id
_entity_poly.type
_entity_poly.pdbx_seq_one_letter_code
_entity_poly.pdbx_strand_id
1 'polypeptide(L)'
;FRCFFAINVASIIGFSEVAMDQFHMGINMGHDRSVAVVKNGEILVAIEQERLDGIKHSVGFMLQASQSLRQIQVPGDCIRYCLDALELPVSAMATITANMPGRDHGPDILRGKFSRDISQLVRTVPSHHLAHAYSAYWPSGFDECLVLVVDGSGSTVYQAGKGWATESFSLYIASQGCLKPLHLESVQAHLAGLSTLGFVYDYISRKAGFETRIGNSISYPEAGKLMGLSAFGRPHEALMPWFQPVHGEPRVSISAYDIFLEVAALEKTYDQGDDPAYFRPWLVDLAYKVQQELEKSLIHIVSVAKEQTGLKKLSMAGGVALNSVANQKIFEKCGLDDIFVFPGAGDNGIAAGCAYWAYAELEGGTNRPILRKATLGSPPTPESFAYALRQYADLIEVEETTTQGMVDSVATALAKGSIVARFEAGAEFGPRALGHRSILADPMYARMKDVVNARVKFREAFRPFAPVIPLERASEVFEIATNSPFMLLVVDVKPEFQALLPAITHADGTGRLQTCTEEDNPFLTALCHSLCDVRGGVPVLLNTSFNVAGQPIVETPEEAIATFLSTDIDYLALDHFWIRKRHEPVRNYLEHEAVLKEESLPEGLSVAIPSMLPLMSELDRALFHGARTQRWTPNELSKLSAEGGRYKSTSLRFPEHGFVAPLKTNLGPNAILLLDPLGQCTLAELNEQQLSYSLNRKQVELLLATRLSFDQCPQDLRCRLGLSHREFNEAVQHLLQDEARFGLQASEGWISLQDKDGSQLPEDVTHTLEPFADPEFRIEETLRSFANSLRLYDYSEESIADLLGLTSLQSLEPTRLHWHSAYQLPDTPLADLIRLFLLRGACGYERISDLLTAQVVKAFLCLGLLVADENGDLRSTVDLFCSGGMFFATDHRYQLCEGDSLDEEPVMYIGMDSHGLVQTAPRQFAENLLDLCCGSGVQGLVASRYSVRVIAVDLNPRAVRFAR
;
A
#
# COMPACT_ATOMS: atom_id res chain seq x y z
N PHE A 1 2.82 -30.66 17.82
CA PHE A 1 2.64 -31.57 18.97
C PHE A 1 1.67 -30.96 19.98
N ARG A 2 0.36 -31.12 19.74
CA ARG A 2 -0.76 -31.03 20.69
C ARG A 2 -2.00 -31.57 19.96
N CYS A 3 -1.90 -32.85 19.58
CA CYS A 3 -3.04 -33.72 19.35
C CYS A 3 -2.92 -34.79 20.44
N PHE A 4 -4.03 -35.24 21.03
CA PHE A 4 -4.15 -36.03 22.26
C PHE A 4 -4.19 -35.21 23.56
N PHE A 5 -5.36 -34.65 23.86
CA PHE A 5 -6.12 -34.87 25.11
C PHE A 5 -7.37 -33.97 25.06
N ALA A 6 -8.45 -34.48 24.46
CA ALA A 6 -9.79 -33.95 24.66
C ALA A 6 -10.66 -35.13 25.09
N ILE A 7 -10.69 -35.38 26.40
CA ILE A 7 -11.65 -36.30 27.00
C ILE A 7 -12.92 -35.49 27.29
N ASN A 8 -14.01 -35.99 26.69
CA ASN A 8 -15.41 -35.64 26.90
C ASN A 8 -15.75 -35.12 28.31
N VAL A 9 -16.19 -33.86 28.36
CA VAL A 9 -17.13 -33.36 29.38
C VAL A 9 -18.29 -32.68 28.64
N ALA A 10 -18.97 -33.44 27.80
CA ALA A 10 -20.17 -32.98 27.06
C ALA A 10 -21.33 -33.99 27.14
N SER A 11 -21.33 -34.86 28.16
CA SER A 11 -22.33 -35.92 28.29
C SER A 11 -23.05 -35.90 29.63
N ILE A 12 -23.35 -34.74 30.22
CA ILE A 12 -24.39 -34.56 31.23
C ILE A 12 -24.95 -33.15 31.04
N ILE A 13 -26.27 -33.05 30.81
CA ILE A 13 -27.08 -31.87 30.46
C ILE A 13 -27.36 -31.79 28.95
N GLY A 14 -28.45 -32.46 28.55
CA GLY A 14 -29.02 -32.34 27.22
C GLY A 14 -29.64 -30.97 27.01
N PHE A 15 -28.97 -30.14 26.21
CA PHE A 15 -29.58 -29.11 25.39
C PHE A 15 -28.89 -29.19 24.02
N SER A 16 -29.57 -29.79 23.05
CA SER A 16 -29.26 -29.59 21.64
C SER A 16 -29.80 -28.21 21.26
N GLU A 17 -29.02 -27.15 21.49
CA GLU A 17 -29.25 -25.89 20.79
C GLU A 17 -28.86 -26.13 19.32
N VAL A 18 -29.85 -26.13 18.45
CA VAL A 18 -29.63 -25.93 17.02
C VAL A 18 -28.97 -24.56 16.90
N ALA A 19 -27.68 -24.50 16.54
CA ALA A 19 -27.01 -23.23 16.28
C ALA A 19 -27.82 -22.48 15.22
N MET A 20 -28.36 -21.31 15.59
CA MET A 20 -28.95 -20.41 14.60
C MET A 20 -27.82 -19.88 13.72
N ASP A 21 -27.96 -20.00 12.40
CA ASP A 21 -27.01 -19.49 11.41
C ASP A 21 -26.63 -18.03 11.73
N GLN A 22 -25.36 -17.76 12.01
CA GLN A 22 -24.89 -16.43 12.41
C GLN A 22 -24.28 -15.65 11.23
N PHE A 23 -24.17 -14.33 11.39
CA PHE A 23 -23.55 -13.45 10.41
C PHE A 23 -22.09 -13.18 10.79
N HIS A 24 -21.18 -13.41 9.85
CA HIS A 24 -19.75 -13.16 9.99
C HIS A 24 -19.30 -12.08 9.02
N MET A 25 -18.79 -10.96 9.55
CA MET A 25 -18.23 -9.88 8.76
C MET A 25 -16.72 -10.03 8.65
N GLY A 26 -16.19 -9.95 7.44
CA GLY A 26 -14.77 -9.85 7.17
C GLY A 26 -14.40 -8.51 6.54
N ILE A 27 -13.23 -7.98 6.87
CA ILE A 27 -12.79 -6.64 6.49
C ILE A 27 -11.33 -6.68 6.03
N ASN A 28 -11.05 -6.16 4.83
CA ASN A 28 -9.69 -5.85 4.40
C ASN A 28 -9.34 -4.39 4.77
N MET A 29 -8.26 -4.21 5.52
CA MET A 29 -7.78 -2.92 6.03
C MET A 29 -6.59 -2.34 5.24
N GLY A 30 -6.00 -3.11 4.31
CA GLY A 30 -4.82 -2.73 3.53
C GLY A 30 -5.10 -1.78 2.36
N HIS A 31 -4.50 -2.07 1.20
CA HIS A 31 -4.96 -1.53 -0.09
C HIS A 31 -6.12 -2.38 -0.62
N ASP A 32 -6.84 -1.90 -1.64
CA ASP A 32 -8.03 -2.59 -2.18
C ASP A 32 -9.04 -2.91 -1.06
N ARG A 33 -9.28 -1.94 -0.17
CA ARG A 33 -10.15 -2.09 1.00
C ARG A 33 -11.50 -2.66 0.59
N SER A 34 -12.03 -3.58 1.38
CA SER A 34 -13.27 -4.28 1.07
C SER A 34 -13.94 -4.82 2.34
N VAL A 35 -15.23 -5.13 2.22
CA VAL A 35 -16.01 -5.81 3.26
C VAL A 35 -16.85 -6.91 2.63
N ALA A 36 -17.01 -8.02 3.34
CA ALA A 36 -17.89 -9.12 2.96
C ALA A 36 -18.64 -9.63 4.20
N VAL A 37 -19.89 -10.06 4.02
CA VAL A 37 -20.70 -10.69 5.07
C VAL A 37 -21.13 -12.08 4.62
N VAL A 38 -20.80 -13.07 5.46
CA VAL A 38 -21.10 -14.48 5.24
C VAL A 38 -22.14 -14.98 6.24
N LYS A 39 -23.06 -15.81 5.79
CA LYS A 39 -23.99 -16.57 6.64
C LYS A 39 -24.17 -17.97 6.07
N ASN A 40 -24.09 -19.01 6.92
CA ASN A 40 -24.21 -20.40 6.51
C ASN A 40 -23.33 -20.75 5.29
N GLY A 41 -22.10 -20.24 5.27
CA GLY A 41 -21.14 -20.49 4.19
C GLY A 41 -21.39 -19.75 2.88
N GLU A 42 -22.43 -18.92 2.76
CA GLU A 42 -22.71 -18.10 1.57
C GLU A 42 -22.31 -16.64 1.80
N ILE A 43 -21.65 -16.00 0.84
CA ILE A 43 -21.46 -14.54 0.84
C ILE A 43 -22.79 -13.90 0.44
N LEU A 44 -23.41 -13.17 1.37
CA LEU A 44 -24.67 -12.49 1.12
C LEU A 44 -24.46 -11.13 0.43
N VAL A 45 -23.39 -10.43 0.81
CA VAL A 45 -22.99 -9.15 0.22
C VAL A 45 -21.48 -8.95 0.39
N ALA A 46 -20.83 -8.41 -0.64
CA ALA A 46 -19.45 -7.95 -0.59
C ALA A 46 -19.23 -6.77 -1.53
N ILE A 47 -18.42 -5.80 -1.12
CA ILE A 47 -18.13 -4.60 -1.91
C ILE A 47 -16.69 -4.12 -1.67
N GLU A 48 -16.10 -3.53 -2.71
CA GLU A 48 -14.79 -2.89 -2.67
C GLU A 48 -14.95 -1.37 -2.48
N GLN A 49 -14.15 -0.78 -1.60
CA GLN A 49 -14.25 0.64 -1.25
C GLN A 49 -14.01 1.56 -2.45
N GLU A 50 -13.18 1.14 -3.40
CA GLU A 50 -12.95 1.91 -4.63
C GLU A 50 -14.22 2.12 -5.46
N ARG A 51 -15.22 1.22 -5.35
CA ARG A 51 -16.53 1.37 -6.01
C ARG A 51 -17.36 2.48 -5.38
N LEU A 52 -17.08 2.82 -4.11
CA LEU A 52 -17.87 3.77 -3.31
C LEU A 52 -17.21 5.14 -3.20
N ASP A 53 -15.87 5.20 -3.10
CA ASP A 53 -15.14 6.46 -2.97
C ASP A 53 -14.56 6.98 -4.30
N GLY A 54 -14.64 6.20 -5.37
CA GLY A 54 -14.11 6.56 -6.69
C GLY A 54 -12.58 6.57 -6.76
N ILE A 55 -11.86 6.10 -5.74
CA ILE A 55 -10.41 6.07 -5.67
C ILE A 55 -9.92 4.65 -5.96
N LYS A 56 -9.37 4.44 -7.17
CA LYS A 56 -8.76 3.17 -7.55
C LYS A 56 -7.74 2.69 -6.52
N HIS A 57 -7.78 1.41 -6.20
CA HIS A 57 -6.92 0.77 -5.20
C HIS A 57 -7.03 1.42 -3.82
N SER A 58 -8.24 1.88 -3.45
CA SER A 58 -8.54 2.62 -2.22
C SER A 58 -7.74 2.08 -1.04
N VAL A 59 -6.85 2.93 -0.52
CA VAL A 59 -5.88 2.56 0.53
C VAL A 59 -6.39 2.95 1.91
N GLY A 60 -6.22 2.06 2.89
CA GLY A 60 -6.50 2.35 4.29
C GLY A 60 -5.45 3.22 4.96
N PHE A 61 -4.26 3.38 4.37
CA PHE A 61 -3.25 4.30 4.89
C PHE A 61 -3.65 5.73 4.56
N MET A 62 -3.91 6.58 5.56
CA MET A 62 -3.96 8.01 5.25
C MET A 62 -2.62 8.42 4.66
N LEU A 63 -2.72 9.07 3.51
CA LEU A 63 -1.66 9.83 2.87
C LEU A 63 -0.86 10.59 3.93
N GLN A 64 0.43 10.24 4.01
CA GLN A 64 1.49 10.79 4.87
C GLN A 64 1.71 10.05 6.22
N ALA A 65 2.92 9.46 6.31
CA ALA A 65 3.54 8.77 7.46
C ALA A 65 3.07 7.34 7.77
N SER A 66 3.80 6.37 7.22
CA SER A 66 3.76 4.93 7.57
C SER A 66 4.11 4.60 9.03
N GLN A 67 4.18 5.59 9.92
CA GLN A 67 4.71 5.44 11.29
C GLN A 67 3.65 5.56 12.40
N SER A 68 2.37 5.79 12.06
CA SER A 68 1.31 5.84 13.08
C SER A 68 0.13 4.95 12.75
N LEU A 69 0.02 3.83 13.48
CA LEU A 69 -1.12 2.90 13.45
C LEU A 69 -2.48 3.59 13.66
N ARG A 70 -2.49 4.77 14.29
CA ARG A 70 -3.70 5.58 14.54
C ARG A 70 -4.25 6.27 13.28
N GLN A 71 -3.49 6.30 12.19
CA GLN A 71 -3.87 6.96 10.93
C GLN A 71 -4.48 6.01 9.88
N ILE A 72 -4.60 4.71 10.17
CA ILE A 72 -5.26 3.76 9.28
C ILE A 72 -6.78 3.96 9.33
N GLN A 73 -7.38 4.24 8.17
CA GLN A 73 -8.81 4.41 7.98
C GLN A 73 -9.52 3.07 7.77
N VAL A 74 -10.54 2.82 8.58
CA VAL A 74 -11.48 1.72 8.39
C VAL A 74 -12.37 2.01 7.18
N PRO A 75 -12.69 1.02 6.32
CA PRO A 75 -13.63 1.18 5.20
C PRO A 75 -15.08 1.32 5.68
N GLY A 76 -15.39 2.45 6.32
CA GLY A 76 -16.70 2.72 6.93
C GLY A 76 -17.86 2.68 5.93
N ASP A 77 -17.65 3.11 4.69
CA ASP A 77 -18.68 3.07 3.65
C ASP A 77 -18.99 1.63 3.23
N CYS A 78 -17.99 0.77 3.08
CA CYS A 78 -18.22 -0.65 2.80
C CYS A 78 -18.97 -1.35 3.94
N ILE A 79 -18.60 -1.05 5.20
CA ILE A 79 -19.30 -1.60 6.37
C ILE A 79 -20.77 -1.19 6.34
N ARG A 80 -21.04 0.11 6.17
CA ARG A 80 -22.40 0.64 6.08
C ARG A 80 -23.16 0.04 4.90
N TYR A 81 -22.56 0.00 3.72
CA TYR A 81 -23.16 -0.59 2.52
C TYR A 81 -23.62 -2.02 2.76
N CYS A 82 -22.78 -2.87 3.36
CA CYS A 82 -23.13 -4.27 3.63
C CYS A 82 -24.24 -4.39 4.69
N LEU A 83 -24.21 -3.54 5.72
CA LEU A 83 -25.23 -3.54 6.77
C LEU A 83 -26.58 -3.03 6.26
N ASP A 84 -26.59 -1.97 5.45
CA ASP A 84 -27.78 -1.39 4.83
C ASP A 84 -28.40 -2.38 3.85
N ALA A 85 -27.59 -3.05 3.02
CA ALA A 85 -28.04 -4.08 2.08
C ALA A 85 -28.73 -5.28 2.77
N LEU A 86 -28.32 -5.59 4.01
CA LEU A 86 -28.90 -6.67 4.80
C LEU A 86 -30.00 -6.19 5.78
N GLU A 87 -30.22 -4.88 5.89
CA GLU A 87 -31.08 -4.25 6.89
C GLU A 87 -30.73 -4.67 8.33
N LEU A 88 -29.43 -4.78 8.64
CA LEU A 88 -28.93 -5.24 9.94
C LEU A 88 -28.10 -4.18 10.67
N PRO A 89 -28.23 -4.07 12.01
CA PRO A 89 -27.26 -3.32 12.79
C PRO A 89 -25.94 -4.11 12.92
N VAL A 90 -24.83 -3.41 13.15
CA VAL A 90 -23.52 -4.05 13.39
C VAL A 90 -23.53 -5.03 14.58
N SER A 91 -24.40 -4.81 15.57
CA SER A 91 -24.58 -5.69 16.73
C SER A 91 -25.21 -7.05 16.39
N ALA A 92 -25.76 -7.23 15.19
CA ALA A 92 -26.26 -8.52 14.70
C ALA A 92 -25.13 -9.45 14.23
N MET A 93 -23.89 -8.95 14.08
CA MET A 93 -22.75 -9.76 13.70
C MET A 93 -22.31 -10.65 14.88
N ALA A 94 -22.03 -11.92 14.61
CA ALA A 94 -21.38 -12.80 15.59
C ALA A 94 -19.87 -12.56 15.66
N THR A 95 -19.25 -12.24 14.52
CA THR A 95 -17.82 -11.93 14.45
C THR A 95 -17.55 -10.80 13.47
N ILE A 96 -16.53 -10.01 13.78
CA ILE A 96 -15.93 -9.03 12.87
C ILE A 96 -14.45 -9.35 12.76
N THR A 97 -13.99 -9.86 11.63
CA THR A 97 -12.59 -10.27 11.44
C THR A 97 -11.93 -9.32 10.45
N ALA A 98 -10.88 -8.64 10.87
CA ALA A 98 -10.10 -7.77 10.00
C ALA A 98 -8.69 -8.28 9.81
N ASN A 99 -8.11 -7.95 8.67
CA ASN A 99 -6.72 -8.25 8.37
C ASN A 99 -6.10 -7.22 7.42
N MET A 100 -4.79 -7.08 7.50
CA MET A 100 -3.95 -6.33 6.56
C MET A 100 -2.62 -7.07 6.33
N PRO A 101 -1.97 -6.91 5.16
CA PRO A 101 -0.68 -7.52 4.89
C PRO A 101 0.43 -6.93 5.77
N GLY A 102 1.56 -7.62 5.88
CA GLY A 102 2.63 -7.26 6.79
C GLY A 102 2.29 -7.59 8.25
N ARG A 103 2.60 -6.68 9.17
CA ARG A 103 2.16 -6.83 10.56
C ARG A 103 0.70 -6.44 10.65
N ASP A 104 -0.15 -7.38 11.05
CA ASP A 104 -1.58 -7.16 11.11
C ASP A 104 -1.96 -6.37 12.36
N HIS A 105 -2.32 -5.11 12.16
CA HIS A 105 -2.86 -4.23 13.20
C HIS A 105 -4.37 -4.01 13.07
N GLY A 106 -5.02 -4.61 12.06
CA GLY A 106 -6.43 -4.43 11.76
C GLY A 106 -7.34 -4.68 12.96
N PRO A 107 -7.22 -5.83 13.68
CA PRO A 107 -8.02 -6.11 14.85
C PRO A 107 -7.88 -5.07 15.97
N ASP A 108 -6.67 -4.57 16.23
CA ASP A 108 -6.44 -3.59 17.29
C ASP A 108 -7.01 -2.21 16.94
N ILE A 109 -6.90 -1.82 15.67
CA ILE A 109 -7.50 -0.59 15.15
C ILE A 109 -9.03 -0.65 15.29
N LEU A 110 -9.65 -1.77 14.93
CA LEU A 110 -11.09 -1.94 15.09
C LEU A 110 -11.53 -1.90 16.56
N ARG A 111 -10.81 -2.59 17.45
CA ARG A 111 -11.11 -2.55 18.90
C ARG A 111 -11.04 -1.14 19.48
N GLY A 112 -10.13 -0.30 18.97
CA GLY A 112 -9.99 1.10 19.37
C GLY A 112 -11.05 2.04 18.79
N LYS A 113 -11.72 1.67 17.69
CA LYS A 113 -12.75 2.49 17.03
C LYS A 113 -14.18 2.08 17.40
N PHE A 114 -14.40 0.82 17.76
CA PHE A 114 -15.72 0.32 18.15
C PHE A 114 -16.01 0.51 19.64
N SER A 115 -17.30 0.62 19.97
CA SER A 115 -17.77 0.56 21.37
C SER A 115 -17.42 -0.79 21.99
N ARG A 116 -17.25 -0.83 23.32
CA ARG A 116 -16.87 -2.04 24.06
C ARG A 116 -17.66 -3.31 23.68
N ASP A 117 -18.97 -3.18 23.50
CA ASP A 117 -19.87 -4.29 23.16
C ASP A 117 -19.70 -4.83 21.73
N ILE A 118 -19.12 -4.04 20.83
CA ILE A 118 -18.81 -4.44 19.45
C ILE A 118 -17.34 -4.88 19.36
N SER A 119 -16.43 -4.27 20.12
CA SER A 119 -15.01 -4.67 20.16
C SER A 119 -14.82 -6.12 20.62
N GLN A 120 -15.73 -6.66 21.43
CA GLN A 120 -15.73 -8.09 21.81
C GLN A 120 -16.11 -9.04 20.67
N LEU A 121 -16.67 -8.55 19.56
CA LEU A 121 -16.95 -9.33 18.35
C LEU A 121 -15.72 -9.41 17.44
N VAL A 122 -14.71 -8.57 17.67
CA VAL A 122 -13.51 -8.51 16.84
C VAL A 122 -12.67 -9.76 17.01
N ARG A 123 -12.31 -10.42 15.90
CA ARG A 123 -11.47 -11.61 15.84
C ARG A 123 -10.21 -11.34 15.04
N THR A 124 -9.21 -12.19 15.23
CA THR A 124 -7.92 -12.11 14.54
C THR A 124 -7.72 -13.40 13.76
N VAL A 125 -7.53 -13.28 12.44
CA VAL A 125 -7.14 -14.41 11.60
C VAL A 125 -5.63 -14.70 11.77
N PRO A 126 -5.18 -15.96 11.79
CA PRO A 126 -3.78 -16.27 12.07
C PRO A 126 -2.75 -15.77 11.04
N SER A 127 -3.16 -15.59 9.79
CA SER A 127 -2.29 -15.21 8.68
C SER A 127 -3.10 -14.58 7.55
N HIS A 128 -2.49 -13.62 6.85
CA HIS A 128 -3.01 -13.00 5.64
C HIS A 128 -3.18 -14.03 4.52
N HIS A 129 -2.17 -14.88 4.28
CA HIS A 129 -2.29 -15.97 3.30
C HIS A 129 -3.34 -17.01 3.70
N LEU A 130 -3.57 -17.23 4.99
CA LEU A 130 -4.66 -18.13 5.41
C LEU A 130 -6.02 -17.54 5.05
N ALA A 131 -6.24 -16.23 5.23
CA ALA A 131 -7.47 -15.57 4.77
C ALA A 131 -7.66 -15.74 3.25
N HIS A 132 -6.63 -15.49 2.45
CA HIS A 132 -6.65 -15.78 1.00
C HIS A 132 -6.98 -17.24 0.69
N ALA A 133 -6.40 -18.19 1.42
CA ALA A 133 -6.68 -19.61 1.20
C ALA A 133 -8.17 -19.94 1.45
N TYR A 134 -8.79 -19.32 2.46
CA TYR A 134 -10.22 -19.44 2.74
C TYR A 134 -11.09 -18.81 1.64
N SER A 135 -10.72 -17.64 1.08
CA SER A 135 -11.47 -17.01 -0.01
C SER A 135 -11.48 -17.87 -1.28
N ALA A 136 -10.40 -18.61 -1.55
CA ALA A 136 -10.32 -19.54 -2.68
C ALA A 136 -10.99 -20.89 -2.40
N TYR A 137 -10.68 -21.54 -1.28
CA TYR A 137 -11.15 -22.89 -1.02
C TYR A 137 -12.63 -22.95 -0.73
N TRP A 138 -13.14 -22.10 0.18
CA TRP A 138 -14.51 -22.22 0.69
C TRP A 138 -15.56 -22.23 -0.44
N PRO A 139 -15.52 -21.29 -1.40
CA PRO A 139 -16.49 -21.23 -2.49
C PRO A 139 -16.17 -22.09 -3.73
N SER A 140 -15.06 -22.84 -3.74
CA SER A 140 -14.59 -23.54 -4.95
C SER A 140 -15.47 -24.69 -5.42
N GLY A 141 -16.27 -25.28 -4.53
CA GLY A 141 -16.97 -26.54 -4.78
C GLY A 141 -16.05 -27.78 -4.77
N PHE A 142 -14.79 -27.65 -4.37
CA PHE A 142 -13.87 -28.79 -4.25
C PHE A 142 -13.89 -29.39 -2.85
N ASP A 143 -14.16 -30.69 -2.74
CA ASP A 143 -14.06 -31.42 -1.47
C ASP A 143 -12.60 -31.53 -1.01
N GLU A 144 -11.73 -31.94 -1.94
CA GLU A 144 -10.28 -32.07 -1.76
C GLU A 144 -9.53 -31.38 -2.90
N CYS A 145 -8.58 -30.49 -2.57
CA CYS A 145 -7.73 -29.80 -3.53
C CYS A 145 -6.43 -29.29 -2.91
N LEU A 146 -5.49 -28.90 -3.76
CA LEU A 146 -4.40 -28.01 -3.37
C LEU A 146 -4.91 -26.58 -3.35
N VAL A 147 -4.43 -25.77 -2.41
CA VAL A 147 -4.69 -24.33 -2.38
C VAL A 147 -3.37 -23.60 -2.43
N LEU A 148 -3.17 -22.81 -3.47
CA LEU A 148 -1.97 -22.00 -3.67
C LEU A 148 -2.31 -20.52 -3.50
N VAL A 149 -1.67 -19.89 -2.52
CA VAL A 149 -1.72 -18.44 -2.31
C VAL A 149 -0.40 -17.83 -2.74
N VAL A 150 -0.41 -16.94 -3.72
CA VAL A 150 0.78 -16.21 -4.19
C VAL A 150 0.45 -14.73 -4.31
N ASP A 151 1.22 -13.90 -3.60
CA ASP A 151 0.95 -12.47 -3.48
C ASP A 151 2.23 -11.63 -3.58
N GLY A 152 2.10 -10.31 -3.49
CA GLY A 152 3.23 -9.41 -3.23
C GLY A 152 3.90 -9.74 -1.90
N SER A 153 3.12 -9.75 -0.82
CA SER A 153 3.53 -10.23 0.51
C SER A 153 2.34 -10.55 1.39
N GLY A 154 2.48 -11.55 2.27
CA GLY A 154 1.49 -11.83 3.31
C GLY A 154 1.87 -11.29 4.68
N SER A 155 1.58 -12.06 5.73
CA SER A 155 1.87 -11.67 7.11
C SER A 155 3.37 -11.62 7.40
N THR A 156 3.76 -10.63 8.22
CA THR A 156 5.11 -10.49 8.75
C THR A 156 5.12 -10.88 10.22
N VAL A 157 5.75 -12.03 10.50
CA VAL A 157 5.78 -12.61 11.86
C VAL A 157 7.22 -12.92 12.28
N TYR A 158 7.45 -12.89 13.59
CA TYR A 158 8.73 -13.28 14.16
C TYR A 158 8.87 -14.81 14.13
N GLN A 159 9.92 -15.31 13.49
CA GLN A 159 10.27 -16.73 13.45
C GLN A 159 11.57 -16.97 14.22
N ALA A 160 11.50 -17.83 15.24
CA ALA A 160 12.67 -18.20 16.03
C ALA A 160 13.80 -18.72 15.13
N GLY A 161 14.99 -18.12 15.25
CA GLY A 161 16.18 -18.46 14.44
C GLY A 161 16.25 -17.83 13.05
N LYS A 162 15.17 -17.24 12.52
CA LYS A 162 15.14 -16.51 11.23
C LYS A 162 14.90 -15.01 11.37
N GLY A 163 14.43 -14.55 12.53
CA GLY A 163 14.03 -13.17 12.77
C GLY A 163 12.65 -12.88 12.17
N TRP A 164 12.39 -11.63 11.82
CA TRP A 164 11.14 -11.26 11.15
C TRP A 164 11.14 -11.73 9.70
N ALA A 165 10.10 -12.47 9.36
CA ALA A 165 9.91 -13.04 8.04
C ALA A 165 8.53 -12.68 7.52
N THR A 166 8.47 -12.40 6.23
CA THR A 166 7.26 -12.05 5.48
C THR A 166 6.90 -13.22 4.57
N GLU A 167 5.64 -13.62 4.56
CA GLU A 167 5.13 -14.65 3.66
C GLU A 167 5.33 -14.24 2.19
N SER A 168 5.88 -15.15 1.37
CA SER A 168 6.00 -14.96 -0.08
C SER A 168 4.93 -15.74 -0.84
N PHE A 169 4.72 -17.01 -0.50
CA PHE A 169 3.61 -17.81 -0.99
C PHE A 169 3.30 -18.94 0.00
N SER A 170 2.12 -19.53 -0.10
CA SER A 170 1.69 -20.61 0.79
C SER A 170 0.90 -21.67 0.03
N LEU A 171 1.16 -22.92 0.38
CA LEU A 171 0.47 -24.10 -0.12
C LEU A 171 -0.25 -24.78 1.03
N TYR A 172 -1.52 -25.14 0.79
CA TYR A 172 -2.34 -25.92 1.71
C TYR A 172 -2.91 -27.15 1.00
N ILE A 173 -3.12 -28.20 1.78
CA ILE A 173 -4.02 -29.29 1.42
C ILE A 173 -5.37 -28.95 2.03
N ALA A 174 -6.39 -28.84 1.19
CA ALA A 174 -7.75 -28.64 1.62
C ALA A 174 -8.51 -29.96 1.53
N SER A 175 -9.22 -30.31 2.58
CA SER A 175 -10.03 -31.53 2.64
C SER A 175 -11.13 -31.37 3.68
N GLN A 176 -12.37 -31.69 3.31
CA GLN A 176 -13.53 -31.74 4.22
C GLN A 176 -13.72 -30.45 5.06
N GLY A 177 -13.51 -29.29 4.46
CA GLY A 177 -13.67 -28.00 5.15
C GLY A 177 -12.49 -27.60 6.02
N CYS A 178 -11.36 -28.34 5.98
CA CYS A 178 -10.15 -28.00 6.71
C CYS A 178 -9.00 -27.63 5.77
N LEU A 179 -8.18 -26.65 6.16
CA LEU A 179 -6.95 -26.26 5.46
C LEU A 179 -5.72 -26.63 6.30
N LYS A 180 -4.88 -27.53 5.77
CA LYS A 180 -3.63 -27.94 6.40
C LYS A 180 -2.43 -27.38 5.61
N PRO A 181 -1.50 -26.64 6.25
CA PRO A 181 -0.29 -26.19 5.56
C PRO A 181 0.51 -27.35 5.00
N LEU A 182 0.88 -27.26 3.72
CA LEU A 182 1.82 -28.14 3.04
C LEU A 182 3.21 -27.49 2.98
N HIS A 183 3.26 -26.22 2.57
CA HIS A 183 4.50 -25.44 2.47
C HIS A 183 4.21 -23.97 2.71
N LEU A 184 5.00 -23.31 3.56
CA LEU A 184 4.89 -21.88 3.84
C LEU A 184 6.23 -21.22 3.51
N GLU A 185 6.32 -20.58 2.35
CA GLU A 185 7.54 -19.86 1.96
C GLU A 185 7.53 -18.46 2.55
N SER A 186 8.62 -18.11 3.23
CA SER A 186 8.80 -16.77 3.80
C SER A 186 10.22 -16.27 3.57
N VAL A 187 10.34 -14.97 3.33
CA VAL A 187 11.63 -14.27 3.15
C VAL A 187 11.88 -13.33 4.33
N GLN A 188 13.13 -12.93 4.57
CA GLN A 188 13.42 -11.94 5.61
C GLN A 188 12.70 -10.63 5.27
N ALA A 189 12.04 -10.02 6.26
CA ALA A 189 11.11 -8.92 6.04
C ALA A 189 11.74 -7.72 5.31
N HIS A 190 12.98 -7.35 5.63
CA HIS A 190 13.70 -6.24 4.98
C HIS A 190 14.13 -6.52 3.53
N LEU A 191 14.08 -7.78 3.10
CA LEU A 191 14.41 -8.20 1.73
C LEU A 191 13.15 -8.41 0.86
N ALA A 192 11.95 -8.38 1.46
CA ALA A 192 10.72 -8.76 0.78
C ALA A 192 10.50 -8.01 -0.54
N GLY A 193 10.76 -6.69 -0.56
CA GLY A 193 10.47 -5.79 -1.69
C GLY A 193 11.09 -6.16 -3.05
N LEU A 194 12.03 -7.12 -3.11
CA LEU A 194 12.51 -7.70 -4.36
C LEU A 194 12.85 -9.21 -4.22
N SER A 195 12.34 -9.87 -3.18
CA SER A 195 12.61 -11.30 -2.91
C SER A 195 11.36 -12.17 -2.94
N THR A 196 10.19 -11.62 -3.27
CA THR A 196 8.95 -12.39 -3.48
C THR A 196 8.57 -12.40 -4.96
N LEU A 197 7.84 -13.43 -5.40
CA LEU A 197 7.39 -13.55 -6.79
C LEU A 197 6.54 -12.35 -7.23
N GLY A 198 5.59 -11.93 -6.39
CA GLY A 198 4.73 -10.77 -6.66
C GLY A 198 5.51 -9.46 -6.74
N PHE A 199 6.39 -9.17 -5.76
CA PHE A 199 7.12 -7.91 -5.76
C PHE A 199 8.19 -7.80 -6.86
N VAL A 200 8.78 -8.90 -7.32
CA VAL A 200 9.64 -8.86 -8.51
C VAL A 200 8.82 -8.51 -9.76
N TYR A 201 7.60 -9.05 -9.88
CA TYR A 201 6.70 -8.71 -10.99
C TYR A 201 6.24 -7.24 -10.92
N ASP A 202 5.94 -6.74 -9.72
CA ASP A 202 5.61 -5.33 -9.50
C ASP A 202 6.79 -4.42 -9.80
N TYR A 203 8.01 -4.78 -9.39
CA TYR A 203 9.22 -3.99 -9.67
C TYR A 203 9.38 -3.71 -11.18
N ILE A 204 9.15 -4.71 -12.03
CA ILE A 204 9.17 -4.52 -13.48
C ILE A 204 7.96 -3.73 -13.98
N SER A 205 6.78 -3.93 -13.38
CA SER A 205 5.57 -3.15 -13.70
C SER A 205 5.81 -1.64 -13.48
N ARG A 206 6.47 -1.30 -12.37
CA ARG A 206 6.89 0.07 -12.04
C ARG A 206 7.89 0.62 -13.04
N LYS A 207 8.91 -0.18 -13.41
CA LYS A 207 9.91 0.20 -14.42
C LYS A 207 9.28 0.43 -15.80
N ALA A 208 8.22 -0.30 -16.16
CA ALA A 208 7.43 -0.09 -17.38
C ALA A 208 6.47 1.12 -17.31
N GLY A 209 6.44 1.86 -16.19
CA GLY A 209 5.57 3.01 -15.99
C GLY A 209 4.11 2.66 -15.68
N PHE A 210 3.81 1.40 -15.36
CA PHE A 210 2.47 0.94 -15.03
C PHE A 210 2.18 1.12 -13.56
N GLU A 211 1.84 2.34 -13.19
CA GLU A 211 1.55 2.74 -11.82
C GLU A 211 0.35 3.69 -11.75
N THR A 212 -0.55 3.44 -10.80
CA THR A 212 -1.56 4.43 -10.39
C THR A 212 -1.03 5.20 -9.18
N ARG A 213 -0.86 6.52 -9.31
CA ARG A 213 -0.49 7.38 -8.19
C ARG A 213 -1.72 7.67 -7.34
N ILE A 214 -1.61 7.37 -6.05
CA ILE A 214 -2.63 7.63 -5.03
C ILE A 214 -2.07 8.75 -4.15
N GLY A 215 -2.54 9.98 -4.40
CA GLY A 215 -1.98 11.19 -3.79
C GLY A 215 -0.50 11.42 -4.12
N ASN A 216 0.25 12.08 -3.21
CA ASN A 216 1.61 12.57 -3.49
C ASN A 216 2.73 11.55 -3.22
N SER A 217 2.46 10.46 -2.50
CA SER A 217 3.51 9.58 -1.96
C SER A 217 3.26 8.08 -2.13
N ILE A 218 2.05 7.67 -2.54
CA ILE A 218 1.70 6.26 -2.72
C ILE A 218 1.53 5.97 -4.20
N SER A 219 2.09 4.86 -4.66
CA SER A 219 1.96 4.39 -6.03
C SER A 219 1.63 2.90 -6.01
N TYR A 220 0.56 2.51 -6.71
CA TYR A 220 0.12 1.13 -6.83
C TYR A 220 0.49 0.57 -8.22
N PRO A 221 1.14 -0.61 -8.30
CA PRO A 221 1.56 -1.19 -9.58
C PRO A 221 0.37 -1.78 -10.34
N GLU A 222 0.24 -1.48 -11.63
CA GLU A 222 -0.80 -2.05 -12.49
C GLU A 222 -0.28 -3.31 -13.22
N ALA A 223 0.04 -4.36 -12.46
CA ALA A 223 0.66 -5.60 -12.96
C ALA A 223 -0.09 -6.25 -14.14
N GLY A 224 -1.42 -6.10 -14.22
CA GLY A 224 -2.21 -6.57 -15.36
C GLY A 224 -1.86 -5.91 -16.70
N LYS A 225 -1.28 -4.70 -16.70
CA LYS A 225 -0.75 -4.05 -17.91
C LYS A 225 0.58 -4.68 -18.34
N LEU A 226 1.47 -4.99 -17.38
CA LEU A 226 2.71 -5.71 -17.66
C LEU A 226 2.44 -7.09 -18.27
N MET A 227 1.41 -7.78 -17.77
CA MET A 227 0.96 -9.06 -18.34
C MET A 227 0.59 -8.91 -19.83
N GLY A 228 -0.17 -7.85 -20.18
CA GLY A 228 -0.50 -7.57 -21.58
C GLY A 228 0.73 -7.18 -22.43
N LEU A 229 1.66 -6.42 -21.86
CA LEU A 229 2.90 -6.01 -22.54
C LEU A 229 3.81 -7.22 -22.84
N SER A 230 3.81 -8.23 -21.96
CA SER A 230 4.69 -9.40 -22.08
C SER A 230 4.55 -10.15 -23.41
N ALA A 231 3.37 -10.11 -24.05
CA ALA A 231 3.12 -10.74 -25.36
C ALA A 231 3.90 -10.12 -26.53
N PHE A 232 4.48 -8.92 -26.33
CA PHE A 232 5.22 -8.17 -27.36
C PHE A 232 6.75 -8.27 -27.21
N GLY A 233 7.23 -8.89 -26.12
CA GLY A 233 8.65 -9.08 -25.87
C GLY A 233 9.19 -10.38 -26.47
N ARG A 234 10.51 -10.54 -26.40
CA ARG A 234 11.24 -11.65 -27.01
C ARG A 234 12.20 -12.30 -26.02
N PRO A 235 12.51 -13.61 -26.18
CA PRO A 235 13.48 -14.28 -25.34
C PRO A 235 14.91 -13.84 -25.65
N HIS A 236 15.74 -13.70 -24.60
CA HIS A 236 17.17 -13.44 -24.72
C HIS A 236 17.96 -14.40 -23.82
N GLU A 237 18.70 -15.33 -24.42
CA GLU A 237 19.49 -16.33 -23.68
C GLU A 237 20.62 -15.72 -22.83
N ALA A 238 21.07 -14.51 -23.18
CA ALA A 238 22.11 -13.80 -22.46
C ALA A 238 21.64 -13.20 -21.12
N LEU A 239 20.32 -13.10 -20.91
CA LEU A 239 19.72 -12.66 -19.65
C LEU A 239 19.72 -13.80 -18.65
N MET A 240 19.99 -13.48 -17.39
CA MET A 240 20.10 -14.48 -16.35
C MET A 240 18.75 -14.91 -15.78
N PRO A 241 18.61 -16.19 -15.38
CA PRO A 241 17.42 -16.64 -14.66
C PRO A 241 17.37 -15.97 -13.28
N TRP A 242 16.26 -15.29 -12.98
CA TRP A 242 16.01 -14.63 -11.71
C TRP A 242 15.37 -15.56 -10.70
N PHE A 243 14.48 -16.42 -11.18
CA PHE A 243 13.80 -17.43 -10.38
C PHE A 243 14.43 -18.80 -10.61
N GLN A 244 14.93 -19.41 -9.53
CA GLN A 244 15.61 -20.70 -9.58
C GLN A 244 14.81 -21.75 -8.79
N PRO A 245 14.06 -22.62 -9.47
CA PRO A 245 13.34 -23.72 -8.84
C PRO A 245 14.28 -24.65 -8.06
N VAL A 246 13.87 -25.03 -6.85
CA VAL A 246 14.60 -26.01 -6.02
C VAL A 246 14.07 -27.40 -6.32
N HIS A 247 14.92 -28.30 -6.82
CA HIS A 247 14.51 -29.63 -7.24
C HIS A 247 13.88 -30.44 -6.09
N GLY A 248 12.68 -30.99 -6.31
CA GLY A 248 11.97 -31.85 -5.34
C GLY A 248 11.28 -31.10 -4.19
N GLU A 249 11.44 -29.79 -4.11
CA GLU A 249 10.80 -28.94 -3.11
C GLU A 249 9.89 -27.91 -3.81
N PRO A 250 8.71 -27.59 -3.25
CA PRO A 250 7.84 -26.55 -3.80
C PRO A 250 8.38 -25.17 -3.40
N ARG A 251 9.63 -24.88 -3.80
CA ARG A 251 10.42 -23.71 -3.42
C ARG A 251 11.15 -23.11 -4.61
N VAL A 252 11.31 -21.78 -4.59
CA VAL A 252 12.00 -21.00 -5.62
C VAL A 252 12.98 -20.05 -4.94
N SER A 253 14.24 -20.07 -5.37
CA SER A 253 15.28 -19.16 -4.89
C SER A 253 15.31 -17.90 -5.78
N ILE A 254 15.40 -16.72 -5.14
CA ILE A 254 15.42 -15.41 -5.80
C ILE A 254 16.65 -14.65 -5.30
N SER A 255 17.45 -14.14 -6.24
CA SER A 255 18.61 -13.28 -5.94
C SER A 255 18.26 -11.81 -6.23
N ALA A 256 17.65 -11.15 -5.24
CA ALA A 256 17.18 -9.77 -5.38
C ALA A 256 18.28 -8.80 -5.86
N TYR A 257 19.51 -8.97 -5.38
CA TYR A 257 20.62 -8.11 -5.79
C TYR A 257 21.05 -8.33 -7.24
N ASP A 258 21.09 -9.59 -7.69
CA ASP A 258 21.48 -9.88 -9.07
C ASP A 258 20.40 -9.38 -10.05
N ILE A 259 19.12 -9.44 -9.68
CA ILE A 259 18.00 -8.81 -10.42
C ILE A 259 18.22 -7.30 -10.53
N PHE A 260 18.45 -6.65 -9.38
CA PHE A 260 18.68 -5.20 -9.32
C PHE A 260 19.85 -4.78 -10.21
N LEU A 261 20.99 -5.47 -10.14
CA LEU A 261 22.16 -5.18 -10.95
C LEU A 261 21.90 -5.39 -12.45
N GLU A 262 21.21 -6.47 -12.83
CA GLU A 262 20.93 -6.74 -14.25
C GLU A 262 19.98 -5.69 -14.85
N VAL A 263 18.93 -5.30 -14.10
CA VAL A 263 18.02 -4.23 -14.54
C VAL A 263 18.75 -2.89 -14.65
N ALA A 264 19.61 -2.53 -13.70
CA ALA A 264 20.42 -1.31 -13.77
C ALA A 264 21.41 -1.33 -14.95
N ALA A 265 22.00 -2.49 -15.27
CA ALA A 265 22.88 -2.65 -16.43
C ALA A 265 22.13 -2.53 -17.76
N LEU A 266 20.93 -3.11 -17.86
CA LEU A 266 20.06 -2.99 -19.02
C LEU A 266 19.61 -1.54 -19.24
N GLU A 267 19.12 -0.90 -18.19
CA GLU A 267 18.72 0.52 -18.20
C GLU A 267 19.89 1.38 -18.68
N LYS A 268 21.10 1.18 -18.14
CA LYS A 268 22.28 1.94 -18.54
C LYS A 268 22.70 1.73 -20.01
N THR A 269 22.40 0.57 -20.57
CA THR A 269 22.83 0.18 -21.92
C THR A 269 21.81 0.58 -22.99
N TYR A 270 20.53 0.43 -22.68
CA TYR A 270 19.45 0.45 -23.68
C TYR A 270 18.40 1.54 -23.45
N ASP A 271 18.41 2.25 -22.32
CA ASP A 271 17.47 3.34 -22.12
C ASP A 271 17.90 4.58 -22.91
N GLN A 272 17.18 4.88 -23.99
CA GLN A 272 17.47 5.95 -24.95
C GLN A 272 16.63 7.21 -24.73
N GLY A 273 15.81 7.29 -23.68
CA GLY A 273 15.07 8.50 -23.31
C GLY A 273 13.56 8.45 -23.57
N ASP A 274 13.03 9.50 -24.21
CA ASP A 274 11.76 10.16 -23.87
C ASP A 274 10.45 9.42 -24.24
N ASP A 275 10.53 8.26 -24.90
CA ASP A 275 9.35 7.45 -25.14
C ASP A 275 8.74 6.95 -23.83
N PRO A 276 7.40 6.75 -23.76
CA PRO A 276 6.78 6.11 -22.62
C PRO A 276 7.49 4.79 -22.29
N ALA A 277 7.69 4.51 -21.00
CA ALA A 277 8.54 3.40 -20.57
C ALA A 277 8.16 2.03 -21.18
N TYR A 278 6.87 1.80 -21.40
CA TYR A 278 6.35 0.58 -22.03
C TYR A 278 6.63 0.46 -23.54
N PHE A 279 7.11 1.50 -24.22
CA PHE A 279 7.61 1.44 -25.60
C PHE A 279 9.11 1.17 -25.68
N ARG A 280 9.83 1.23 -24.55
CA ARG A 280 11.29 1.02 -24.54
C ARG A 280 11.58 -0.47 -24.76
N PRO A 281 12.26 -0.87 -25.84
CA PRO A 281 12.34 -2.27 -26.25
C PRO A 281 12.89 -3.23 -25.18
N TRP A 282 13.87 -2.80 -24.40
CA TRP A 282 14.44 -3.61 -23.32
C TRP A 282 13.44 -3.88 -22.17
N LEU A 283 12.50 -2.96 -21.92
CA LEU A 283 11.43 -3.16 -20.93
C LEU A 283 10.34 -4.08 -21.45
N VAL A 284 10.04 -4.03 -22.75
CA VAL A 284 9.13 -4.98 -23.39
C VAL A 284 9.68 -6.40 -23.27
N ASP A 285 10.98 -6.59 -23.52
CA ASP A 285 11.65 -7.89 -23.35
C ASP A 285 11.75 -8.32 -21.87
N LEU A 286 11.95 -7.39 -20.93
CA LEU A 286 11.89 -7.70 -19.49
C LEU A 286 10.49 -8.10 -19.04
N ALA A 287 9.44 -7.48 -19.59
CA ALA A 287 8.05 -7.88 -19.33
C ALA A 287 7.82 -9.34 -19.77
N TYR A 288 8.30 -9.71 -20.95
CA TYR A 288 8.30 -11.10 -21.43
C TYR A 288 9.07 -12.03 -20.48
N LYS A 289 10.31 -11.65 -20.12
CA LYS A 289 11.17 -12.47 -19.25
C LYS A 289 10.51 -12.76 -17.90
N VAL A 290 10.06 -11.72 -17.19
CA VAL A 290 9.51 -11.89 -15.83
C VAL A 290 8.20 -12.69 -15.85
N GLN A 291 7.37 -12.53 -16.88
CA GLN A 291 6.18 -13.34 -17.09
C GLN A 291 6.54 -14.82 -17.28
N GLN A 292 7.48 -15.14 -18.17
CA GLN A 292 7.89 -16.52 -18.44
C GLN A 292 8.52 -17.21 -17.22
N GLU A 293 9.32 -16.48 -16.44
CA GLU A 293 9.93 -17.03 -15.23
C GLU A 293 8.91 -17.24 -14.11
N LEU A 294 7.95 -16.32 -13.95
CA LEU A 294 6.85 -16.47 -13.01
C LEU A 294 6.04 -17.72 -13.33
N GLU A 295 5.64 -17.91 -14.60
CA GLU A 295 4.90 -19.09 -15.06
C GLU A 295 5.64 -20.39 -14.75
N LYS A 296 6.93 -20.48 -15.10
CA LYS A 296 7.77 -21.67 -14.81
C LYS A 296 7.87 -21.95 -13.31
N SER A 297 7.99 -20.89 -12.50
CA SER A 297 8.07 -20.99 -11.04
C SER A 297 6.79 -21.54 -10.44
N LEU A 298 5.64 -21.03 -10.88
CA LEU A 298 4.33 -21.49 -10.41
C LEU A 298 4.03 -22.93 -10.86
N ILE A 299 4.35 -23.27 -12.11
CA ILE A 299 4.26 -24.66 -12.62
C ILE A 299 5.11 -25.60 -11.75
N HIS A 300 6.34 -25.21 -11.43
CA HIS A 300 7.21 -26.02 -10.56
C HIS A 300 6.60 -26.23 -9.18
N ILE A 301 6.15 -25.15 -8.52
CA ILE A 301 5.55 -25.19 -7.19
C ILE A 301 4.34 -26.15 -7.16
N VAL A 302 3.43 -26.02 -8.13
CA VAL A 302 2.22 -26.86 -8.22
C VAL A 302 2.56 -28.29 -8.61
N SER A 303 3.50 -28.51 -9.54
CA SER A 303 3.90 -29.85 -9.97
C SER A 303 4.48 -30.65 -8.81
N VAL A 304 5.40 -30.06 -8.03
CA VAL A 304 5.96 -30.72 -6.84
C VAL A 304 4.88 -30.99 -5.79
N ALA A 305 3.99 -30.03 -5.53
CA ALA A 305 2.90 -30.21 -4.57
C ALA A 305 1.94 -31.34 -5.00
N LYS A 306 1.62 -31.42 -6.29
CA LYS A 306 0.83 -32.50 -6.89
C LYS A 306 1.54 -33.85 -6.77
N GLU A 307 2.83 -33.92 -7.05
CA GLU A 307 3.62 -35.15 -6.91
C GLU A 307 3.65 -35.66 -5.45
N GLN A 308 3.74 -34.75 -4.48
CA GLN A 308 3.77 -35.08 -3.06
C GLN A 308 2.41 -35.55 -2.51
N THR A 309 1.30 -35.06 -3.07
CA THR A 309 -0.05 -35.25 -2.50
C THR A 309 -0.97 -36.12 -3.35
N GLY A 310 -0.71 -36.24 -4.66
CA GLY A 310 -1.59 -36.88 -5.64
C GLY A 310 -2.81 -36.06 -6.03
N LEU A 311 -3.02 -34.88 -5.44
CA LEU A 311 -4.19 -34.03 -5.69
C LEU A 311 -4.09 -33.33 -7.05
N LYS A 312 -5.19 -33.33 -7.80
CA LYS A 312 -5.27 -32.81 -9.18
C LYS A 312 -6.21 -31.63 -9.36
N LYS A 313 -6.84 -31.16 -8.28
CA LYS A 313 -7.62 -29.92 -8.28
C LYS A 313 -6.85 -28.83 -7.58
N LEU A 314 -6.95 -27.60 -8.08
CA LEU A 314 -6.23 -26.45 -7.54
C LEU A 314 -7.18 -25.27 -7.30
N SER A 315 -7.17 -24.72 -6.09
CA SER A 315 -7.76 -23.41 -5.81
C SER A 315 -6.67 -22.37 -5.64
N MET A 316 -6.88 -21.14 -6.12
CA MET A 316 -5.86 -20.07 -6.05
C MET A 316 -6.41 -18.73 -5.57
N ALA A 317 -5.58 -18.00 -4.81
CA ALA A 317 -5.77 -16.62 -4.37
C ALA A 317 -4.40 -15.90 -4.22
N GLY A 318 -4.43 -14.66 -3.76
CA GLY A 318 -3.32 -13.71 -3.75
C GLY A 318 -3.23 -12.93 -5.07
N GLY A 319 -2.66 -11.72 -5.05
CA GLY A 319 -2.64 -10.81 -6.20
C GLY A 319 -2.05 -11.42 -7.48
N VAL A 320 -1.10 -12.34 -7.36
CA VAL A 320 -0.49 -13.03 -8.50
C VAL A 320 -1.46 -14.00 -9.18
N ALA A 321 -2.47 -14.52 -8.47
CA ALA A 321 -3.50 -15.38 -9.06
C ALA A 321 -4.45 -14.63 -10.03
N LEU A 322 -4.37 -13.29 -10.12
CA LEU A 322 -5.02 -12.53 -11.20
C LEU A 322 -4.28 -12.66 -12.56
N ASN A 323 -3.10 -13.29 -12.58
CA ASN A 323 -2.34 -13.59 -13.80
C ASN A 323 -2.97 -14.78 -14.54
N SER A 324 -3.97 -14.47 -15.36
CA SER A 324 -4.75 -15.48 -16.09
C SER A 324 -3.95 -16.30 -17.11
N VAL A 325 -2.80 -15.77 -17.57
CA VAL A 325 -1.86 -16.51 -18.44
C VAL A 325 -1.16 -17.61 -17.64
N ALA A 326 -0.67 -17.27 -16.44
CA ALA A 326 -0.03 -18.24 -15.55
C ALA A 326 -1.03 -19.31 -15.10
N ASN A 327 -2.27 -18.92 -14.75
CA ASN A 327 -3.32 -19.86 -14.33
C ASN A 327 -3.58 -20.94 -15.39
N GLN A 328 -3.75 -20.55 -16.67
CA GLN A 328 -3.93 -21.52 -17.75
C GLN A 328 -2.73 -22.46 -17.86
N LYS A 329 -1.51 -21.90 -17.87
CA LYS A 329 -0.29 -22.70 -18.01
C LYS A 329 -0.10 -23.68 -16.86
N ILE A 330 -0.44 -23.30 -15.63
CA ILE A 330 -0.44 -24.21 -14.48
C ILE A 330 -1.42 -25.36 -14.74
N PHE A 331 -2.67 -25.04 -15.11
CA PHE A 331 -3.71 -26.03 -15.36
C PHE A 331 -3.29 -27.06 -16.41
N GLU A 332 -2.81 -26.61 -17.57
CA GLU A 332 -2.37 -27.48 -18.65
C GLU A 332 -1.10 -28.27 -18.32
N LYS A 333 -0.03 -27.57 -17.90
CA LYS A 333 1.29 -28.19 -17.74
C LYS A 333 1.38 -29.08 -16.51
N CYS A 334 0.61 -28.77 -15.47
CA CYS A 334 0.51 -29.64 -14.31
C CYS A 334 -0.51 -30.77 -14.53
N GLY A 335 -1.28 -30.79 -15.63
CA GLY A 335 -2.29 -31.81 -15.90
C GLY A 335 -3.29 -31.92 -14.74
N LEU A 336 -3.92 -30.80 -14.41
CA LEU A 336 -4.95 -30.70 -13.39
C LEU A 336 -6.31 -31.14 -13.95
N ASP A 337 -7.16 -31.69 -13.09
CA ASP A 337 -8.53 -32.06 -13.44
C ASP A 337 -9.45 -30.82 -13.41
N ASP A 338 -9.17 -29.88 -12.51
CA ASP A 338 -9.93 -28.62 -12.41
C ASP A 338 -9.15 -27.52 -11.68
N ILE A 339 -9.52 -26.25 -11.94
CA ILE A 339 -8.92 -25.07 -11.32
C ILE A 339 -10.00 -24.05 -10.94
N PHE A 340 -9.93 -23.52 -9.71
CA PHE A 340 -10.77 -22.43 -9.25
C PHE A 340 -9.91 -21.27 -8.80
N VAL A 341 -10.18 -20.07 -9.33
CA VAL A 341 -9.52 -18.84 -8.89
C VAL A 341 -10.61 -17.89 -8.43
N PHE A 342 -10.48 -17.36 -7.21
CA PHE A 342 -11.49 -16.46 -6.66
C PHE A 342 -11.55 -15.15 -7.50
N PRO A 343 -12.73 -14.61 -7.84
CA PRO A 343 -12.85 -13.43 -8.72
C PRO A 343 -12.14 -12.19 -8.17
N GLY A 344 -12.20 -11.97 -6.85
CA GLY A 344 -11.40 -10.97 -6.14
C GLY A 344 -10.13 -11.59 -5.54
N ALA A 345 -9.29 -12.25 -6.34
CA ALA A 345 -8.14 -13.01 -5.82
C ALA A 345 -7.09 -12.17 -5.07
N GLY A 346 -7.00 -10.86 -5.35
CA GLY A 346 -6.09 -9.96 -4.62
C GLY A 346 -6.59 -9.62 -3.22
N ASP A 347 -6.04 -8.58 -2.61
CA ASP A 347 -6.35 -8.19 -1.22
C ASP A 347 -7.82 -7.86 -0.99
N ASN A 348 -8.56 -7.46 -2.03
CA ASN A 348 -10.01 -7.34 -1.95
C ASN A 348 -10.67 -8.65 -1.45
N GLY A 349 -10.16 -9.82 -1.82
CA GLY A 349 -10.64 -11.13 -1.36
C GLY A 349 -10.40 -11.44 0.13
N ILE A 350 -9.55 -10.70 0.82
CA ILE A 350 -9.26 -10.91 2.25
C ILE A 350 -10.53 -10.76 3.10
N ALA A 351 -11.42 -9.83 2.74
CA ALA A 351 -12.69 -9.67 3.43
C ALA A 351 -13.53 -10.96 3.39
N ALA A 352 -13.70 -11.57 2.21
CA ALA A 352 -14.39 -12.85 2.08
C ALA A 352 -13.66 -13.97 2.86
N GLY A 353 -12.33 -14.03 2.74
CA GLY A 353 -11.49 -14.99 3.45
C GLY A 353 -11.61 -14.92 4.97
N CYS A 354 -11.61 -13.71 5.53
CA CYS A 354 -11.78 -13.47 6.97
C CYS A 354 -13.16 -13.89 7.48
N ALA A 355 -14.21 -13.63 6.69
CA ALA A 355 -15.58 -14.04 7.02
C ALA A 355 -15.73 -15.57 6.98
N TYR A 356 -15.21 -16.21 5.92
CA TYR A 356 -15.21 -17.67 5.79
C TYR A 356 -14.39 -18.37 6.88
N TRP A 357 -13.21 -17.84 7.21
CA TRP A 357 -12.40 -18.37 8.30
C TRP A 357 -13.15 -18.33 9.63
N ALA A 358 -13.84 -17.23 9.94
CA ALA A 358 -14.63 -17.12 11.17
C ALA A 358 -15.81 -18.10 11.20
N TYR A 359 -16.54 -18.22 10.09
CA TYR A 359 -17.61 -19.21 9.93
C TYR A 359 -17.08 -20.65 10.14
N ALA A 360 -15.97 -20.99 9.48
CA ALA A 360 -15.38 -22.32 9.55
C ALA A 360 -14.84 -22.67 10.93
N GLU A 361 -13.97 -21.82 11.48
CA GLU A 361 -13.14 -22.15 12.64
C GLU A 361 -13.75 -21.72 13.98
N LEU A 362 -14.62 -20.70 13.97
CA LEU A 362 -15.23 -20.17 15.20
C LEU A 362 -16.68 -20.61 15.39
N GLU A 363 -17.49 -20.64 14.33
CA GLU A 363 -18.86 -21.21 14.40
C GLU A 363 -18.84 -22.74 14.28
N GLY A 364 -17.87 -23.33 13.56
CA GLY A 364 -17.87 -24.75 13.21
C GLY A 364 -18.72 -25.06 11.98
N GLY A 365 -18.89 -24.06 11.11
CA GLY A 365 -19.66 -24.15 9.88
C GLY A 365 -19.09 -25.16 8.89
N THR A 366 -19.96 -25.94 8.25
CA THR A 366 -19.57 -26.99 7.29
C THR A 366 -20.19 -26.82 5.92
N ASN A 367 -21.19 -25.94 5.77
CA ASN A 367 -21.80 -25.68 4.48
C ASN A 367 -20.84 -24.89 3.59
N ARG A 368 -20.67 -25.34 2.34
CA ARG A 368 -19.76 -24.74 1.35
C ARG A 368 -20.44 -24.58 -0.01
N PRO A 369 -21.38 -23.63 -0.15
CA PRO A 369 -21.98 -23.27 -1.44
C PRO A 369 -20.91 -22.92 -2.48
N ILE A 370 -21.14 -23.35 -3.71
CA ILE A 370 -20.27 -23.02 -4.85
C ILE A 370 -20.53 -21.57 -5.25
N LEU A 371 -19.47 -20.76 -5.40
CA LEU A 371 -19.62 -19.43 -5.95
C LEU A 371 -19.80 -19.51 -7.46
N ARG A 372 -21.03 -19.23 -7.90
CA ARG A 372 -21.41 -19.28 -9.31
C ARG A 372 -21.37 -17.93 -10.01
N LYS A 373 -21.66 -16.86 -9.27
CA LYS A 373 -21.72 -15.47 -9.77
C LYS A 373 -20.91 -14.58 -8.86
N ALA A 374 -20.18 -13.63 -9.44
CA ALA A 374 -19.41 -12.65 -8.68
C ALA A 374 -20.20 -11.36 -8.38
N THR A 375 -21.48 -11.28 -8.75
CA THR A 375 -22.38 -10.14 -8.48
C THR A 375 -22.75 -10.08 -7.00
N LEU A 376 -21.76 -9.82 -6.14
CA LEU A 376 -21.88 -9.84 -4.68
C LEU A 376 -22.23 -8.46 -4.10
N GLY A 377 -22.20 -7.40 -4.90
CA GLY A 377 -22.71 -6.08 -4.49
C GLY A 377 -24.22 -6.10 -4.29
N SER A 378 -24.73 -5.10 -3.57
CA SER A 378 -26.16 -4.87 -3.42
C SER A 378 -26.77 -4.44 -4.77
N PRO A 379 -27.92 -5.00 -5.17
CA PRO A 379 -28.62 -4.51 -6.35
C PRO A 379 -29.15 -3.07 -6.11
N PRO A 380 -29.17 -2.21 -7.14
CA PRO A 380 -29.81 -0.90 -7.06
C PRO A 380 -31.33 -1.02 -6.85
N THR A 381 -31.91 -0.05 -6.14
CA THR A 381 -33.35 0.00 -5.89
C THR A 381 -34.14 0.69 -7.02
N PRO A 382 -35.44 0.41 -7.18
CA PRO A 382 -36.28 1.15 -8.12
C PRO A 382 -36.23 2.67 -7.94
N GLU A 383 -36.11 3.13 -6.69
CA GLU A 383 -36.00 4.55 -6.34
C GLU A 383 -34.70 5.17 -6.86
N SER A 384 -33.58 4.43 -6.83
CA SER A 384 -32.29 4.92 -7.31
C SER A 384 -32.26 5.05 -8.83
N PHE A 385 -32.87 4.09 -9.55
CA PHE A 385 -33.10 4.22 -11.00
C PHE A 385 -33.96 5.44 -11.33
N ALA A 386 -35.11 5.57 -10.65
CA ALA A 386 -36.02 6.68 -10.90
C ALA A 386 -35.37 8.04 -10.59
N TYR A 387 -34.52 8.11 -9.56
CA TYR A 387 -33.72 9.29 -9.25
C TYR A 387 -32.74 9.64 -10.37
N ALA A 388 -31.90 8.68 -10.78
CA ALA A 388 -30.89 8.89 -11.82
C ALA A 388 -31.52 9.28 -13.17
N LEU A 389 -32.60 8.61 -13.59
CA LEU A 389 -33.31 8.93 -14.83
C LEU A 389 -33.90 10.35 -14.82
N ARG A 390 -34.46 10.79 -13.68
CA ARG A 390 -34.99 12.17 -13.55
C ARG A 390 -33.88 13.21 -13.62
N GLN A 391 -32.73 12.95 -13.00
CA GLN A 391 -31.60 13.87 -12.97
C GLN A 391 -31.05 14.20 -14.36
N TYR A 392 -31.08 13.23 -15.28
CA TYR A 392 -30.52 13.36 -16.62
C TYR A 392 -31.57 13.43 -17.75
N ALA A 393 -32.85 13.61 -17.43
CA ALA A 393 -33.97 13.51 -18.38
C ALA A 393 -33.84 14.39 -19.65
N ASP A 394 -33.19 15.56 -19.51
CA ASP A 394 -32.96 16.51 -20.61
C ASP A 394 -31.82 16.10 -21.55
N LEU A 395 -30.98 15.13 -21.16
CA LEU A 395 -29.82 14.67 -21.94
C LEU A 395 -30.04 13.30 -22.60
N ILE A 396 -30.97 12.51 -22.06
CA ILE A 396 -31.23 11.13 -22.48
C ILE A 396 -32.65 10.92 -22.99
N GLU A 397 -32.80 9.95 -23.89
CA GLU A 397 -34.07 9.33 -24.22
C GLU A 397 -34.10 7.91 -23.68
N VAL A 398 -35.26 7.52 -23.16
CA VAL A 398 -35.44 6.27 -22.41
C VAL A 398 -36.61 5.51 -22.99
N GLU A 399 -36.40 4.24 -23.29
CA GLU A 399 -37.42 3.27 -23.69
C GLU A 399 -37.41 2.10 -22.72
N GLU A 400 -38.56 1.76 -22.14
CA GLU A 400 -38.69 0.56 -21.32
C GLU A 400 -38.93 -0.67 -22.19
N THR A 401 -38.26 -1.78 -21.88
CA THR A 401 -38.41 -3.03 -22.62
C THR A 401 -38.38 -4.25 -21.71
N THR A 402 -38.88 -5.38 -22.20
CA THR A 402 -38.69 -6.69 -21.56
C THR A 402 -37.25 -7.16 -21.68
N THR A 403 -36.85 -8.16 -20.89
CA THR A 403 -35.52 -8.80 -21.00
C THR A 403 -35.23 -9.29 -22.40
N GLN A 404 -36.19 -9.95 -23.07
CA GLN A 404 -36.01 -10.41 -24.46
C GLN A 404 -35.86 -9.23 -25.42
N GLY A 405 -36.70 -8.20 -25.27
CA GLY A 405 -36.57 -7.00 -26.11
C GLY A 405 -35.25 -6.25 -25.89
N MET A 406 -34.68 -6.30 -24.68
CA MET A 406 -33.34 -5.78 -24.40
C MET A 406 -32.27 -6.61 -25.10
N VAL A 407 -32.34 -7.95 -25.01
CA VAL A 407 -31.44 -8.86 -25.74
C VAL A 407 -31.47 -8.55 -27.24
N ASP A 408 -32.66 -8.42 -27.83
CA ASP A 408 -32.83 -8.16 -29.26
C ASP A 408 -32.30 -6.77 -29.66
N SER A 409 -32.55 -5.75 -28.83
CA SER A 409 -32.06 -4.38 -29.02
C SER A 409 -30.53 -4.32 -28.98
N VAL A 410 -29.93 -4.94 -27.97
CA VAL A 410 -28.48 -5.00 -27.79
C VAL A 410 -27.85 -5.79 -28.95
N ALA A 411 -28.35 -6.99 -29.28
CA ALA A 411 -27.85 -7.79 -30.40
C ALA A 411 -27.89 -7.02 -31.72
N THR A 412 -29.00 -6.34 -32.01
CA THR A 412 -29.18 -5.52 -33.21
C THR A 412 -28.22 -4.33 -33.26
N ALA A 413 -28.01 -3.66 -32.12
CA ALA A 413 -27.09 -2.51 -32.03
C ALA A 413 -25.63 -2.95 -32.23
N LEU A 414 -25.21 -4.00 -31.52
CA LEU A 414 -23.86 -4.57 -31.63
C LEU A 414 -23.56 -5.05 -33.05
N ALA A 415 -24.51 -5.74 -33.71
CA ALA A 415 -24.38 -6.18 -35.10
C ALA A 415 -24.19 -5.02 -36.09
N LYS A 416 -24.63 -3.80 -35.76
CA LYS A 416 -24.41 -2.57 -36.56
C LYS A 416 -23.12 -1.83 -36.19
N GLY A 417 -22.34 -2.38 -35.27
CA GLY A 417 -21.08 -1.81 -34.79
C GLY A 417 -21.23 -0.78 -33.68
N SER A 418 -22.40 -0.68 -33.04
CA SER A 418 -22.57 0.20 -31.88
C SER A 418 -21.86 -0.37 -30.65
N ILE A 419 -21.42 0.52 -29.76
CA ILE A 419 -20.91 0.20 -28.43
C ILE A 419 -22.07 0.33 -27.44
N VAL A 420 -22.30 -0.71 -26.64
CA VAL A 420 -23.39 -0.74 -25.67
C VAL A 420 -22.82 -0.90 -24.26
N ALA A 421 -23.10 0.07 -23.38
CA ALA A 421 -22.89 -0.12 -21.95
C ALA A 421 -24.04 -0.91 -21.33
N ARG A 422 -23.74 -1.73 -20.33
CA ARG A 422 -24.71 -2.52 -19.57
C ARG A 422 -24.51 -2.32 -18.08
N PHE A 423 -25.62 -2.10 -17.39
CA PHE A 423 -25.69 -1.95 -15.95
C PHE A 423 -26.93 -2.67 -15.42
N GLU A 424 -26.76 -3.73 -14.63
CA GLU A 424 -27.87 -4.52 -14.05
C GLU A 424 -27.41 -5.26 -12.77
N ALA A 425 -28.32 -5.57 -11.86
CA ALA A 425 -28.07 -6.37 -10.65
C ALA A 425 -26.96 -5.78 -9.73
N GLY A 426 -26.54 -6.57 -8.75
CA GLY A 426 -25.42 -6.25 -7.87
C GLY A 426 -24.08 -6.19 -8.61
N ALA A 427 -23.16 -5.35 -8.15
CA ALA A 427 -21.86 -5.21 -8.77
C ALA A 427 -21.00 -6.47 -8.65
N GLU A 428 -20.18 -6.73 -9.68
CA GLU A 428 -19.17 -7.76 -9.63
C GLU A 428 -18.08 -7.44 -8.60
N PHE A 429 -17.74 -8.43 -7.76
CA PHE A 429 -16.63 -8.35 -6.81
C PHE A 429 -15.33 -8.79 -7.46
N GLY A 430 -14.32 -7.93 -7.43
CA GLY A 430 -13.07 -8.13 -8.13
C GLY A 430 -12.86 -7.17 -9.31
N PRO A 431 -11.70 -7.24 -9.98
CA PRO A 431 -11.30 -6.26 -10.99
C PRO A 431 -11.89 -6.50 -12.38
N ARG A 432 -12.85 -7.43 -12.53
CA ARG A 432 -13.40 -7.86 -13.83
C ARG A 432 -14.90 -7.59 -13.87
N ALA A 433 -15.34 -6.91 -14.93
CA ALA A 433 -16.76 -6.90 -15.27
C ALA A 433 -17.12 -8.17 -16.03
N LEU A 434 -18.21 -8.80 -15.62
CA LEU A 434 -18.64 -10.13 -16.07
C LEU A 434 -20.05 -10.08 -16.67
N GLY A 435 -20.45 -8.93 -17.22
CA GLY A 435 -21.71 -8.74 -17.93
C GLY A 435 -22.73 -7.87 -17.19
N HIS A 436 -22.42 -7.35 -16.00
CA HIS A 436 -23.35 -6.57 -15.18
C HIS A 436 -22.92 -5.11 -15.02
N ARG A 437 -21.63 -4.80 -15.14
CA ARG A 437 -21.07 -3.45 -15.26
C ARG A 437 -20.11 -3.41 -16.45
N SER A 438 -20.64 -3.61 -17.64
CA SER A 438 -19.86 -3.98 -18.83
C SER A 438 -20.05 -3.01 -20.00
N ILE A 439 -19.01 -2.84 -20.80
CA ILE A 439 -19.08 -2.29 -22.16
C ILE A 439 -18.96 -3.45 -23.13
N LEU A 440 -19.94 -3.56 -24.01
CA LEU A 440 -20.14 -4.64 -24.95
C LEU A 440 -19.94 -4.14 -26.39
N ALA A 441 -19.27 -4.95 -27.21
CA ALA A 441 -19.06 -4.68 -28.63
C ALA A 441 -19.06 -5.99 -29.45
N ASP A 442 -19.24 -5.88 -30.76
CA ASP A 442 -19.06 -7.02 -31.67
C ASP A 442 -17.56 -7.23 -31.98
N PRO A 443 -16.98 -8.40 -31.62
CA PRO A 443 -15.56 -8.68 -31.80
C PRO A 443 -15.13 -8.99 -33.25
N MET A 444 -16.08 -9.21 -34.18
CA MET A 444 -15.77 -9.57 -35.58
C MET A 444 -15.38 -8.37 -36.44
N TYR A 445 -15.66 -7.16 -35.97
CA TYR A 445 -15.22 -5.95 -36.64
C TYR A 445 -13.71 -5.73 -36.45
N ALA A 446 -12.99 -5.65 -37.57
CA ALA A 446 -11.52 -5.68 -37.62
C ALA A 446 -10.83 -4.69 -36.67
N ARG A 447 -11.38 -3.49 -36.54
CA ARG A 447 -10.82 -2.40 -35.72
C ARG A 447 -11.63 -2.09 -34.47
N MET A 448 -12.55 -2.95 -34.06
CA MET A 448 -13.41 -2.67 -32.89
C MET A 448 -12.61 -2.46 -31.60
N LYS A 449 -11.50 -3.19 -31.44
CA LYS A 449 -10.57 -2.96 -30.31
C LYS A 449 -10.08 -1.51 -30.29
N ASP A 450 -9.64 -1.01 -31.43
CA ASP A 450 -9.13 0.35 -31.57
C ASP A 450 -10.24 1.38 -31.36
N VAL A 451 -11.45 1.12 -31.88
CA VAL A 451 -12.64 1.96 -31.66
C VAL A 451 -12.93 2.11 -30.15
N VAL A 452 -13.04 1.00 -29.41
CA VAL A 452 -13.35 1.03 -27.99
C VAL A 452 -12.22 1.69 -27.19
N ASN A 453 -10.95 1.45 -27.55
CA ASN A 453 -9.81 2.09 -26.91
C ASN A 453 -9.80 3.61 -27.14
N ALA A 454 -10.03 4.09 -28.37
CA ALA A 454 -9.95 5.51 -28.69
C ALA A 454 -11.14 6.35 -28.20
N ARG A 455 -12.35 5.76 -28.13
CA ARG A 455 -13.59 6.49 -27.83
C ARG A 455 -14.04 6.40 -26.37
N VAL A 456 -13.70 5.30 -25.70
CA VAL A 456 -14.25 5.01 -24.36
C VAL A 456 -13.15 4.81 -23.34
N LYS A 457 -12.16 3.98 -23.64
CA LYS A 457 -11.15 3.59 -22.64
C LYS A 457 -9.99 4.55 -22.52
N PHE A 458 -9.62 5.24 -23.60
CA PHE A 458 -8.45 6.12 -23.68
C PHE A 458 -7.18 5.47 -23.10
N ARG A 459 -6.93 4.21 -23.48
CA ARG A 459 -5.86 3.35 -22.94
C ARG A 459 -4.96 2.79 -24.04
N GLU A 460 -3.88 2.14 -23.65
CA GLU A 460 -2.81 1.66 -24.54
C GLU A 460 -3.29 0.63 -25.58
N ALA A 461 -2.87 0.80 -26.85
CA ALA A 461 -3.29 0.00 -28.03
C ALA A 461 -3.12 -1.52 -27.90
N PHE A 462 -2.08 -1.92 -27.18
CA PHE A 462 -1.68 -3.32 -27.01
C PHE A 462 -2.56 -4.07 -26.01
N ARG A 463 -3.41 -3.37 -25.23
CA ARG A 463 -4.24 -4.01 -24.21
C ARG A 463 -5.41 -4.76 -24.86
N PRO A 464 -5.55 -6.08 -24.61
CA PRO A 464 -6.64 -6.85 -25.18
C PRO A 464 -7.97 -6.61 -24.46
N PHE A 465 -9.05 -7.05 -25.11
CA PHE A 465 -10.38 -7.21 -24.51
C PHE A 465 -10.73 -8.69 -24.35
N ALA A 466 -11.75 -8.99 -23.54
CA ALA A 466 -12.10 -10.35 -23.19
C ALA A 466 -13.26 -10.86 -24.05
N PRO A 467 -13.17 -12.06 -24.63
CA PRO A 467 -14.32 -12.72 -25.25
C PRO A 467 -15.27 -13.30 -24.20
N VAL A 468 -16.57 -13.26 -24.50
CA VAL A 468 -17.63 -14.00 -23.81
C VAL A 468 -18.28 -14.98 -24.76
N ILE A 469 -18.53 -16.21 -24.31
CA ILE A 469 -19.23 -17.25 -25.10
C ILE A 469 -20.07 -18.17 -24.18
N PRO A 470 -21.22 -18.69 -24.64
CA PRO A 470 -21.93 -19.75 -23.93
C PRO A 470 -21.06 -21.01 -23.79
N LEU A 471 -21.03 -21.61 -22.60
CA LEU A 471 -20.14 -22.72 -22.27
C LEU A 471 -20.29 -23.89 -23.23
N GLU A 472 -21.53 -24.21 -23.63
CA GLU A 472 -21.86 -25.31 -24.54
C GLU A 472 -21.32 -25.11 -25.97
N ARG A 473 -21.02 -23.85 -26.35
CA ARG A 473 -20.43 -23.47 -27.64
C ARG A 473 -18.93 -23.14 -27.54
N ALA A 474 -18.37 -23.06 -26.33
CA ALA A 474 -17.01 -22.55 -26.09
C ALA A 474 -15.93 -23.32 -26.87
N SER A 475 -16.03 -24.66 -26.86
CA SER A 475 -15.09 -25.56 -27.56
C SER A 475 -15.14 -25.47 -29.09
N GLU A 476 -16.13 -24.77 -29.67
CA GLU A 476 -16.16 -24.52 -31.11
C GLU A 476 -15.10 -23.51 -31.52
N VAL A 477 -14.85 -22.50 -30.67
CA VAL A 477 -14.00 -21.33 -30.98
C VAL A 477 -12.67 -21.36 -30.23
N PHE A 478 -12.65 -21.92 -29.01
CA PHE A 478 -11.49 -21.90 -28.12
C PHE A 478 -11.02 -23.32 -27.78
N GLU A 479 -9.72 -23.48 -27.55
CA GLU A 479 -9.15 -24.70 -26.95
C GLU A 479 -9.35 -24.65 -25.44
N ILE A 480 -10.53 -25.07 -24.98
CA ILE A 480 -10.95 -25.01 -23.58
C ILE A 480 -11.21 -26.40 -23.01
N ALA A 481 -10.69 -26.67 -21.82
CA ALA A 481 -10.91 -27.94 -21.11
C ALA A 481 -11.65 -27.81 -19.77
N THR A 482 -11.79 -26.60 -19.23
CA THR A 482 -12.59 -26.32 -18.03
C THR A 482 -13.33 -24.98 -18.15
N ASN A 483 -14.35 -24.78 -17.31
CA ASN A 483 -15.16 -23.57 -17.28
C ASN A 483 -14.32 -22.33 -16.87
N SER A 484 -14.58 -21.16 -17.46
CA SER A 484 -13.91 -19.89 -17.12
C SER A 484 -14.92 -18.77 -16.86
N PRO A 485 -15.75 -18.84 -15.80
CA PRO A 485 -16.84 -17.88 -15.58
C PRO A 485 -16.35 -16.48 -15.18
N PHE A 486 -15.11 -16.34 -14.70
CA PHE A 486 -14.60 -15.12 -14.07
C PHE A 486 -13.47 -14.41 -14.84
N MET A 487 -13.21 -14.77 -16.10
CA MET A 487 -12.08 -14.23 -16.88
C MET A 487 -10.70 -14.43 -16.24
N LEU A 488 -10.49 -15.58 -15.61
CA LEU A 488 -9.24 -15.92 -14.92
C LEU A 488 -8.39 -16.97 -15.64
N LEU A 489 -8.81 -17.38 -16.84
CA LEU A 489 -8.05 -18.23 -17.76
C LEU A 489 -7.88 -17.51 -19.11
N VAL A 490 -6.70 -17.69 -19.72
CA VAL A 490 -6.39 -17.25 -21.09
C VAL A 490 -6.21 -18.50 -21.93
N VAL A 491 -7.04 -18.70 -22.93
CA VAL A 491 -7.07 -19.91 -23.75
C VAL A 491 -6.74 -19.60 -25.20
N ASP A 492 -6.29 -20.59 -25.96
CA ASP A 492 -6.01 -20.42 -27.39
C ASP A 492 -7.32 -20.21 -28.16
N VAL A 493 -7.34 -19.20 -29.03
CA VAL A 493 -8.37 -19.06 -30.07
C VAL A 493 -7.98 -19.96 -31.22
N LYS A 494 -8.88 -20.85 -31.65
CA LYS A 494 -8.59 -21.78 -32.75
C LYS A 494 -8.19 -21.01 -34.02
N PRO A 495 -7.16 -21.46 -34.76
CA PRO A 495 -6.57 -20.69 -35.87
C PRO A 495 -7.58 -20.16 -36.91
N GLU A 496 -8.61 -20.94 -37.22
CA GLU A 496 -9.67 -20.58 -38.17
C GLU A 496 -10.56 -19.41 -37.72
N PHE A 497 -10.60 -19.11 -36.41
CA PHE A 497 -11.38 -18.01 -35.84
C PHE A 497 -10.57 -16.76 -35.51
N GLN A 498 -9.23 -16.83 -35.49
CA GLN A 498 -8.37 -15.69 -35.12
C GLN A 498 -8.59 -14.48 -36.03
N ALA A 499 -8.67 -14.69 -37.34
CA ALA A 499 -8.96 -13.63 -38.31
C ALA A 499 -10.43 -13.17 -38.26
N LEU A 500 -11.34 -14.04 -37.79
CA LEU A 500 -12.76 -13.70 -37.63
C LEU A 500 -12.99 -12.87 -36.37
N LEU A 501 -12.20 -13.05 -35.31
CA LEU A 501 -12.39 -12.41 -34.00
C LEU A 501 -11.18 -11.53 -33.60
N PRO A 502 -10.75 -10.58 -34.45
CA PRO A 502 -9.52 -9.83 -34.23
C PRO A 502 -9.57 -8.92 -32.98
N ALA A 503 -10.75 -8.46 -32.56
CA ALA A 503 -10.85 -7.50 -31.46
C ALA A 503 -10.66 -8.13 -30.05
N ILE A 504 -10.74 -9.45 -29.95
CA ILE A 504 -10.56 -10.22 -28.70
C ILE A 504 -9.36 -11.18 -28.75
N THR A 505 -8.75 -11.35 -29.93
CA THR A 505 -7.59 -12.22 -30.12
C THR A 505 -6.32 -11.42 -29.81
N HIS A 506 -5.52 -11.93 -28.88
CA HIS A 506 -4.23 -11.36 -28.50
C HIS A 506 -3.20 -11.57 -29.62
N ALA A 507 -2.07 -10.85 -29.54
CA ALA A 507 -0.99 -10.96 -30.54
C ALA A 507 -0.40 -12.38 -30.67
N ASP A 508 -0.51 -13.20 -29.63
CA ASP A 508 -0.06 -14.59 -29.59
C ASP A 508 -1.15 -15.61 -29.94
N GLY A 509 -2.35 -15.16 -30.38
CA GLY A 509 -3.46 -16.03 -30.77
C GLY A 509 -4.36 -16.48 -29.61
N THR A 510 -4.17 -15.93 -28.40
CA THR A 510 -4.95 -16.28 -27.20
C THR A 510 -6.10 -15.31 -26.91
N GLY A 511 -7.01 -15.65 -26.00
CA GLY A 511 -8.07 -14.77 -25.52
C GLY A 511 -8.42 -15.03 -24.05
N ARG A 512 -8.64 -13.96 -23.27
CA ARG A 512 -9.01 -14.07 -21.84
C ARG A 512 -10.50 -14.36 -21.67
N LEU A 513 -10.86 -15.64 -21.69
CA LEU A 513 -12.23 -16.10 -21.87
C LEU A 513 -13.13 -15.93 -20.64
N GLN A 514 -14.34 -15.44 -20.88
CA GLN A 514 -15.50 -15.62 -20.01
C GLN A 514 -16.45 -16.63 -20.62
N THR A 515 -16.80 -17.68 -19.87
CA THR A 515 -17.92 -18.56 -20.23
C THR A 515 -19.18 -18.16 -19.45
N CYS A 516 -20.34 -18.26 -20.09
CA CYS A 516 -21.64 -18.08 -19.44
C CYS A 516 -22.53 -19.32 -19.64
N THR A 517 -23.50 -19.49 -18.74
CA THR A 517 -24.52 -20.54 -18.82
C THR A 517 -25.90 -19.92 -18.61
N GLU A 518 -26.96 -20.59 -19.04
CA GLU A 518 -28.35 -20.15 -18.78
C GLU A 518 -28.69 -20.06 -17.28
N GLU A 519 -28.03 -20.86 -16.44
CA GLU A 519 -28.23 -20.83 -14.99
C GLU A 519 -27.53 -19.62 -14.35
N ASP A 520 -26.32 -19.32 -14.81
CA ASP A 520 -25.46 -18.32 -14.18
C ASP A 520 -25.70 -16.91 -14.73
N ASN A 521 -25.86 -16.77 -16.04
CA ASN A 521 -26.16 -15.50 -16.70
C ASN A 521 -27.03 -15.71 -17.95
N PRO A 522 -28.36 -15.83 -17.79
CA PRO A 522 -29.27 -16.09 -18.90
C PRO A 522 -29.28 -14.94 -19.92
N PHE A 523 -29.16 -13.69 -19.47
CA PHE A 523 -29.12 -12.54 -20.37
C PHE A 523 -27.93 -12.62 -21.33
N LEU A 524 -26.73 -12.84 -20.78
CA LEU A 524 -25.50 -12.86 -21.57
C LEU A 524 -25.46 -14.06 -22.53
N THR A 525 -25.99 -15.20 -22.09
CA THR A 525 -26.15 -16.40 -22.91
C THR A 525 -27.11 -16.15 -24.08
N ALA A 526 -28.31 -15.64 -23.80
CA ALA A 526 -29.28 -15.25 -24.82
C ALA A 526 -28.75 -14.17 -25.77
N LEU A 527 -27.98 -13.20 -25.27
CA LEU A 527 -27.35 -12.16 -26.08
C LEU A 527 -26.32 -12.74 -27.05
N CYS A 528 -25.46 -13.66 -26.62
CA CYS A 528 -24.50 -14.31 -27.50
C CYS A 528 -25.19 -15.07 -28.65
N HIS A 529 -26.28 -15.79 -28.36
CA HIS A 529 -27.06 -16.50 -29.36
C HIS A 529 -27.81 -15.54 -30.30
N SER A 530 -28.54 -14.55 -29.76
CA SER A 530 -29.27 -13.55 -30.56
C SER A 530 -28.32 -12.75 -31.45
N LEU A 531 -27.14 -12.36 -30.95
CA LEU A 531 -26.12 -11.68 -31.73
C LEU A 531 -25.62 -12.56 -32.89
N CYS A 532 -25.39 -13.86 -32.63
CA CYS A 532 -25.03 -14.85 -33.66
C CYS A 532 -26.12 -14.95 -34.75
N ASP A 533 -27.40 -14.97 -34.36
CA ASP A 533 -28.53 -15.06 -35.29
C ASP A 533 -28.68 -13.81 -36.16
N VAL A 534 -28.50 -12.62 -35.58
CA VAL A 534 -28.67 -11.34 -36.28
C VAL A 534 -27.53 -11.05 -37.26
N ARG A 535 -26.27 -11.36 -36.89
CA ARG A 535 -25.08 -11.00 -37.69
C ARG A 535 -24.46 -12.16 -38.47
N GLY A 536 -24.82 -13.41 -38.14
CA GLY A 536 -24.11 -14.62 -38.58
C GLY A 536 -22.78 -14.85 -37.85
N GLY A 537 -22.13 -15.99 -38.12
CA GLY A 537 -20.82 -16.32 -37.55
C GLY A 537 -20.90 -17.11 -36.25
N VAL A 538 -20.24 -16.62 -35.19
CA VAL A 538 -20.09 -17.33 -33.90
C VAL A 538 -20.70 -16.55 -32.74
N PRO A 539 -21.15 -17.23 -31.65
CA PRO A 539 -21.81 -16.58 -30.51
C PRO A 539 -20.81 -15.96 -29.53
N VAL A 540 -19.88 -15.14 -30.03
CA VAL A 540 -18.84 -14.47 -29.24
C VAL A 540 -19.12 -12.98 -29.13
N LEU A 541 -18.97 -12.46 -27.92
CA LEU A 541 -19.12 -11.05 -27.57
C LEU A 541 -17.80 -10.48 -27.04
N LEU A 542 -17.49 -9.22 -27.32
CA LEU A 542 -16.44 -8.50 -26.62
C LEU A 542 -17.01 -7.91 -25.32
N ASN A 543 -16.36 -8.19 -24.19
CA ASN A 543 -16.68 -7.59 -22.90
C ASN A 543 -15.47 -6.86 -22.30
N THR A 544 -15.72 -5.68 -21.75
CA THR A 544 -14.76 -4.93 -20.92
C THR A 544 -15.49 -4.19 -19.81
N SER A 545 -14.76 -3.72 -18.80
CA SER A 545 -15.35 -3.03 -17.64
C SER A 545 -16.09 -1.76 -18.02
N PHE A 546 -17.14 -1.36 -17.31
CA PHE A 546 -17.81 -0.09 -17.53
C PHE A 546 -17.20 1.00 -16.65
N ASN A 547 -16.20 1.68 -17.22
CA ASN A 547 -15.42 2.78 -16.63
C ASN A 547 -14.52 3.43 -17.70
N VAL A 548 -14.00 4.62 -17.40
CA VAL A 548 -12.91 5.25 -18.17
C VAL A 548 -11.55 5.08 -17.48
N ALA A 549 -10.45 5.43 -18.16
CA ALA A 549 -9.12 5.40 -17.56
C ALA A 549 -9.06 6.24 -16.26
N GLY A 550 -8.52 5.64 -15.19
CA GLY A 550 -8.43 6.27 -13.87
C GLY A 550 -9.68 6.13 -12.99
N GLN A 551 -10.83 5.76 -13.56
CA GLN A 551 -12.09 5.55 -12.82
C GLN A 551 -12.22 4.06 -12.41
N PRO A 552 -12.67 3.73 -11.19
CA PRO A 552 -13.15 2.38 -10.83
C PRO A 552 -14.38 1.96 -11.67
N ILE A 553 -14.77 0.67 -11.61
CA ILE A 553 -16.03 0.21 -12.22
C ILE A 553 -17.20 0.95 -11.56
N VAL A 554 -18.16 1.43 -12.37
CA VAL A 554 -19.34 2.17 -11.87
C VAL A 554 -20.20 1.32 -10.93
N GLU A 555 -20.68 1.91 -9.84
CA GLU A 555 -21.49 1.22 -8.82
C GLU A 555 -22.96 1.58 -8.94
N THR A 556 -23.28 2.86 -9.11
CA THR A 556 -24.66 3.38 -9.04
C THR A 556 -25.27 3.69 -10.42
N PRO A 557 -26.62 3.70 -10.55
CA PRO A 557 -27.27 4.12 -11.80
C PRO A 557 -26.91 5.55 -12.22
N GLU A 558 -26.71 6.45 -11.26
CA GLU A 558 -26.28 7.83 -11.52
C GLU A 558 -24.89 7.86 -12.16
N GLU A 559 -23.92 7.15 -11.56
CA GLU A 559 -22.58 7.01 -12.12
C GLU A 559 -22.59 6.37 -13.51
N ALA A 560 -23.42 5.35 -13.72
CA ALA A 560 -23.56 4.68 -15.01
C ALA A 560 -24.03 5.64 -16.10
N ILE A 561 -25.06 6.46 -15.82
CA ILE A 561 -25.54 7.48 -16.76
C ILE A 561 -24.49 8.58 -16.95
N ALA A 562 -23.85 9.04 -15.88
CA ALA A 562 -22.81 10.06 -15.96
C ALA A 562 -21.63 9.60 -16.84
N THR A 563 -21.12 8.39 -16.64
CA THR A 563 -20.06 7.80 -17.46
C THR A 563 -20.51 7.54 -18.90
N PHE A 564 -21.76 7.11 -19.12
CA PHE A 564 -22.34 7.01 -20.46
C PHE A 564 -22.36 8.36 -21.19
N LEU A 565 -22.77 9.43 -20.51
CA LEU A 565 -22.83 10.78 -21.07
C LEU A 565 -21.43 11.36 -21.34
N SER A 566 -20.44 11.06 -20.49
CA SER A 566 -19.06 11.56 -20.63
C SER A 566 -18.20 10.79 -21.62
N THR A 567 -18.72 9.72 -22.23
CA THR A 567 -17.99 8.86 -23.16
C THR A 567 -18.72 8.77 -24.49
N ASP A 568 -18.04 8.26 -25.50
CA ASP A 568 -18.59 8.14 -26.85
C ASP A 568 -19.37 6.81 -27.06
N ILE A 569 -19.93 6.24 -25.98
CA ILE A 569 -20.77 5.04 -25.99
C ILE A 569 -22.11 5.36 -26.68
N ASP A 570 -22.60 4.46 -27.53
CA ASP A 570 -23.78 4.70 -28.36
C ASP A 570 -25.10 4.49 -27.60
N TYR A 571 -25.17 3.42 -26.80
CA TYR A 571 -26.36 3.08 -26.01
C TYR A 571 -26.00 2.60 -24.60
N LEU A 572 -26.94 2.78 -23.67
CA LEU A 572 -26.88 2.24 -22.32
C LEU A 572 -28.11 1.34 -22.08
N ALA A 573 -27.87 0.06 -21.85
CA ALA A 573 -28.83 -0.89 -21.29
C ALA A 573 -28.75 -0.81 -19.76
N LEU A 574 -29.59 0.04 -19.18
CA LEU A 574 -29.69 0.26 -17.73
C LEU A 574 -30.87 -0.54 -17.20
N ASP A 575 -30.63 -1.73 -16.66
CA ASP A 575 -31.68 -2.67 -16.25
C ASP A 575 -32.69 -2.91 -17.39
N HIS A 576 -33.96 -2.56 -17.21
CA HIS A 576 -35.01 -2.65 -18.26
C HIS A 576 -35.17 -1.37 -19.11
N PHE A 577 -34.29 -0.38 -18.94
CA PHE A 577 -34.29 0.89 -19.66
C PHE A 577 -33.24 0.88 -20.78
N TRP A 578 -33.69 1.01 -22.02
CA TRP A 578 -32.85 1.24 -23.18
C TRP A 578 -32.67 2.74 -23.38
N ILE A 579 -31.42 3.20 -23.28
CA ILE A 579 -31.09 4.63 -23.21
C ILE A 579 -30.21 5.04 -24.39
N ARG A 580 -30.56 6.17 -25.01
CA ARG A 580 -29.74 6.86 -26.01
C ARG A 580 -29.57 8.34 -25.66
N LYS A 581 -28.52 8.97 -26.18
CA LYS A 581 -28.30 10.42 -26.03
C LYS A 581 -29.23 11.21 -26.96
N ARG A 582 -29.78 12.33 -26.49
CA ARG A 582 -30.69 13.19 -27.29
C ARG A 582 -29.99 13.97 -28.40
N HIS A 583 -28.77 14.45 -28.13
CA HIS A 583 -28.09 15.43 -28.97
C HIS A 583 -26.87 14.89 -29.71
N GLU A 584 -26.62 13.58 -29.60
CA GLU A 584 -25.50 12.93 -30.26
C GLU A 584 -26.02 11.83 -31.19
N PRO A 585 -25.61 11.81 -32.47
CA PRO A 585 -26.00 10.75 -33.39
C PRO A 585 -25.28 9.46 -33.03
N VAL A 586 -26.01 8.34 -33.11
CA VAL A 586 -25.45 7.00 -33.04
C VAL A 586 -24.65 6.72 -34.30
N ARG A 587 -23.42 6.23 -34.13
CA ARG A 587 -22.53 5.93 -35.24
C ARG A 587 -22.55 4.45 -35.58
N ASN A 588 -22.39 4.14 -36.86
CA ASN A 588 -22.14 2.78 -37.34
C ASN A 588 -20.64 2.45 -37.36
N TYR A 589 -20.29 1.19 -37.59
CA TYR A 589 -18.88 0.76 -37.63
C TYR A 589 -17.97 1.58 -38.57
N LEU A 590 -18.43 1.89 -39.79
CA LEU A 590 -17.61 2.65 -40.75
C LEU A 590 -17.37 4.08 -40.29
N GLU A 591 -18.36 4.70 -39.65
CA GLU A 591 -18.23 6.04 -39.06
C GLU A 591 -17.29 6.04 -37.85
N HIS A 592 -17.29 4.96 -37.05
CA HIS A 592 -16.31 4.79 -35.97
C HIS A 592 -14.89 4.64 -36.52
N GLU A 593 -14.72 3.83 -37.57
CA GLU A 593 -13.41 3.56 -38.16
C GLU A 593 -12.77 4.80 -38.81
N ALA A 594 -13.60 5.66 -39.42
CA ALA A 594 -13.13 6.85 -40.15
C ALA A 594 -12.38 7.88 -39.28
N VAL A 595 -12.52 7.84 -37.96
CA VAL A 595 -11.88 8.79 -37.03
C VAL A 595 -10.66 8.19 -36.30
N LEU A 596 -10.32 6.92 -36.56
CA LEU A 596 -9.21 6.26 -35.90
C LEU A 596 -7.87 6.57 -36.54
N LYS A 597 -6.88 6.85 -35.69
CA LYS A 597 -5.46 6.90 -36.08
C LYS A 597 -4.86 5.49 -36.00
N GLU A 598 -3.78 5.26 -36.74
CA GLU A 598 -2.92 4.09 -36.49
C GLU A 598 -2.13 4.34 -35.21
N GLU A 599 -2.17 3.38 -34.28
CA GLU A 599 -1.39 3.40 -33.05
C GLU A 599 -0.21 2.43 -33.19
N SER A 600 0.98 2.86 -32.74
CA SER A 600 2.16 1.99 -32.69
C SER A 600 2.01 0.94 -31.59
N LEU A 601 2.50 -0.27 -31.87
CA LEU A 601 2.59 -1.33 -30.88
C LEU A 601 4.00 -1.36 -30.28
N PRO A 602 4.14 -1.74 -29.00
CA PRO A 602 5.45 -1.93 -28.41
C PRO A 602 6.16 -3.10 -29.09
N GLU A 603 7.47 -3.00 -29.24
CA GLU A 603 8.29 -4.06 -29.79
C GLU A 603 9.56 -4.24 -28.95
N GLY A 604 9.91 -5.51 -28.71
CA GLY A 604 11.18 -5.89 -28.11
C GLY A 604 12.40 -5.53 -28.97
N LEU A 605 13.60 -5.79 -28.45
CA LEU A 605 14.85 -5.52 -29.17
C LEU A 605 14.93 -6.34 -30.47
N SER A 606 15.45 -5.70 -31.52
CA SER A 606 15.52 -6.28 -32.87
C SER A 606 16.63 -7.33 -33.05
N VAL A 607 17.58 -7.39 -32.12
CA VAL A 607 18.74 -8.28 -32.14
C VAL A 607 18.96 -8.91 -30.78
N ALA A 608 19.60 -10.07 -30.76
CA ALA A 608 20.07 -10.68 -29.51
C ALA A 608 21.03 -9.74 -28.77
N ILE A 609 20.90 -9.65 -27.46
CA ILE A 609 21.76 -8.81 -26.62
C ILE A 609 22.98 -9.58 -26.08
N PRO A 610 24.13 -8.92 -25.88
CA PRO A 610 25.27 -9.50 -25.16
C PRO A 610 24.94 -9.70 -23.67
N SER A 611 25.76 -10.49 -22.98
CA SER A 611 25.63 -10.67 -21.53
C SER A 611 25.87 -9.35 -20.78
N MET A 612 25.01 -9.07 -19.80
CA MET A 612 25.14 -7.90 -18.91
C MET A 612 26.14 -8.12 -17.77
N LEU A 613 26.65 -9.33 -17.58
CA LEU A 613 27.59 -9.68 -16.49
C LEU A 613 28.80 -8.73 -16.36
N PRO A 614 29.46 -8.27 -17.43
CA PRO A 614 30.58 -7.33 -17.30
C PRO A 614 30.17 -5.98 -16.70
N LEU A 615 28.99 -5.45 -17.07
CA LEU A 615 28.46 -4.21 -16.51
C LEU A 615 28.03 -4.41 -15.07
N MET A 616 27.35 -5.52 -14.76
CA MET A 616 26.96 -5.87 -13.40
C MET A 616 28.18 -5.96 -12.47
N SER A 617 29.26 -6.60 -12.92
CA SER A 617 30.52 -6.71 -12.18
C SER A 617 31.25 -5.37 -12.04
N GLU A 618 31.14 -4.46 -13.01
CA GLU A 618 31.63 -3.09 -12.87
C GLU A 618 30.83 -2.31 -11.82
N LEU A 619 29.49 -2.39 -11.87
CA LEU A 619 28.61 -1.71 -10.93
C LEU A 619 28.80 -2.24 -9.51
N ASP A 620 28.83 -3.56 -9.31
CA ASP A 620 29.10 -4.19 -8.01
C ASP A 620 30.44 -3.70 -7.40
N ARG A 621 31.50 -3.67 -8.20
CA ARG A 621 32.81 -3.15 -7.78
C ARG A 621 32.78 -1.65 -7.48
N ALA A 622 32.03 -0.86 -8.24
CA ALA A 622 31.87 0.56 -7.96
C ALA A 622 31.16 0.79 -6.63
N LEU A 623 30.10 0.03 -6.34
CA LEU A 623 29.31 0.15 -5.12
C LEU A 623 30.06 -0.32 -3.87
N PHE A 624 30.69 -1.51 -3.89
CA PHE A 624 31.25 -2.13 -2.67
C PHE A 624 32.78 -2.06 -2.56
N HIS A 625 33.49 -1.87 -3.68
CA HIS A 625 34.96 -1.87 -3.72
C HIS A 625 35.57 -0.51 -4.06
N GLY A 626 34.75 0.54 -4.21
CA GLY A 626 35.22 1.89 -4.52
C GLY A 626 35.95 1.98 -5.87
N ALA A 627 35.69 1.02 -6.77
CA ALA A 627 36.33 0.99 -8.08
C ALA A 627 35.85 2.18 -8.93
N ARG A 628 36.76 2.80 -9.67
CA ARG A 628 36.41 3.84 -10.64
C ARG A 628 35.63 3.22 -11.79
N THR A 629 34.48 3.80 -12.13
CA THR A 629 33.70 3.49 -13.32
C THR A 629 33.68 4.69 -14.26
N GLN A 630 33.66 4.42 -15.56
CA GLN A 630 33.47 5.46 -16.58
C GLN A 630 32.00 5.56 -17.04
N ARG A 631 31.15 4.61 -16.62
CA ARG A 631 29.76 4.49 -17.10
C ARG A 631 28.79 5.19 -16.15
N TRP A 632 28.88 4.95 -14.85
CA TRP A 632 27.98 5.57 -13.87
C TRP A 632 28.59 6.82 -13.24
N THR A 633 27.78 7.87 -13.13
CA THR A 633 28.13 9.09 -12.42
C THR A 633 28.05 8.89 -10.90
N PRO A 634 28.72 9.73 -10.09
CA PRO A 634 28.62 9.65 -8.63
C PRO A 634 27.18 9.73 -8.09
N ASN A 635 26.33 10.55 -8.72
CA ASN A 635 24.93 10.68 -8.31
C ASN A 635 24.11 9.42 -8.63
N GLU A 636 24.31 8.82 -9.81
CA GLU A 636 23.69 7.54 -10.16
C GLU A 636 24.13 6.42 -9.22
N LEU A 637 25.43 6.35 -8.91
CA LEU A 637 25.96 5.36 -7.98
C LEU A 637 25.37 5.52 -6.58
N SER A 638 25.25 6.74 -6.07
CA SER A 638 24.62 7.03 -4.78
C SER A 638 23.16 6.55 -4.74
N LYS A 639 22.37 6.86 -5.78
CA LYS A 639 20.99 6.40 -5.90
C LYS A 639 20.88 4.88 -5.96
N LEU A 640 21.68 4.24 -6.82
CA LEU A 640 21.71 2.78 -6.96
C LEU A 640 22.17 2.08 -5.67
N SER A 641 23.10 2.69 -4.93
CA SER A 641 23.57 2.21 -3.64
C SER A 641 22.44 2.17 -2.60
N ALA A 642 21.67 3.26 -2.47
CA ALA A 642 20.54 3.35 -1.54
C ALA A 642 19.36 2.42 -1.91
N GLU A 643 19.13 2.20 -3.20
CA GLU A 643 18.07 1.31 -3.68
C GLU A 643 18.45 -0.17 -3.51
N GLY A 644 19.64 -0.56 -3.98
CA GLY A 644 20.03 -1.95 -4.15
C GLY A 644 20.95 -2.52 -3.06
N GLY A 645 21.70 -1.67 -2.34
CA GLY A 645 22.72 -2.10 -1.38
C GLY A 645 22.20 -3.08 -0.33
N ARG A 646 20.96 -2.87 0.16
CA ARG A 646 20.27 -3.72 1.13
C ARG A 646 20.14 -5.19 0.70
N TYR A 647 20.13 -5.46 -0.61
CA TYR A 647 19.97 -6.81 -1.13
C TYR A 647 21.30 -7.55 -1.28
N LYS A 648 22.46 -6.92 -1.07
CA LYS A 648 23.78 -7.51 -1.37
C LYS A 648 23.98 -8.93 -0.83
N SER A 649 23.46 -9.24 0.37
CA SER A 649 23.54 -10.58 0.97
C SER A 649 22.78 -11.69 0.20
N THR A 650 21.94 -11.32 -0.76
CA THR A 650 21.19 -12.26 -1.62
C THR A 650 21.96 -12.65 -2.89
N SER A 651 23.04 -11.93 -3.23
CA SER A 651 23.78 -12.16 -4.48
C SER A 651 24.38 -13.57 -4.53
N LEU A 652 24.12 -14.27 -5.63
CA LEU A 652 24.74 -15.57 -5.93
C LEU A 652 25.99 -15.42 -6.79
N ARG A 653 26.08 -14.32 -7.56
CA ARG A 653 27.15 -14.08 -8.54
C ARG A 653 28.32 -13.30 -7.96
N PHE A 654 28.04 -12.36 -7.07
CA PHE A 654 29.02 -11.48 -6.45
C PHE A 654 28.92 -11.59 -4.94
N PRO A 655 29.19 -12.78 -4.35
CA PRO A 655 29.08 -12.97 -2.90
C PRO A 655 30.18 -12.21 -2.13
N GLU A 656 31.28 -11.86 -2.81
CA GLU A 656 32.37 -11.08 -2.24
C GLU A 656 31.98 -9.62 -2.01
N HIS A 657 32.57 -9.02 -0.98
CA HIS A 657 32.33 -7.64 -0.58
C HIS A 657 33.59 -7.03 0.04
N GLY A 658 33.66 -5.70 0.06
CA GLY A 658 34.80 -4.97 0.65
C GLY A 658 34.89 -5.00 2.18
N PHE A 659 33.95 -5.62 2.90
CA PHE A 659 33.92 -5.68 4.36
C PHE A 659 34.81 -6.78 4.96
N VAL A 660 35.18 -6.57 6.23
CA VAL A 660 36.20 -7.34 6.98
C VAL A 660 35.68 -8.65 7.57
N ALA A 661 34.36 -8.81 7.57
CA ALA A 661 33.63 -10.00 7.97
C ALA A 661 32.55 -10.30 6.92
N PRO A 662 32.06 -11.56 6.81
CA PRO A 662 30.94 -11.89 5.94
C PRO A 662 29.75 -10.96 6.18
N LEU A 663 29.25 -10.37 5.10
CA LEU A 663 28.16 -9.40 5.14
C LEU A 663 26.85 -10.09 5.50
N LYS A 664 26.42 -9.92 6.75
CA LYS A 664 25.09 -10.30 7.21
C LYS A 664 24.29 -9.04 7.46
N THR A 665 23.15 -8.92 6.81
CA THR A 665 22.21 -7.81 7.04
C THR A 665 21.35 -8.06 8.27
N ASN A 666 21.08 -9.31 8.65
CA ASN A 666 20.49 -9.64 9.94
C ASN A 666 21.61 -9.88 10.97
N LEU A 667 21.72 -9.01 11.97
CA LEU A 667 22.78 -9.04 12.98
C LEU A 667 22.36 -9.66 14.31
N GLY A 668 21.07 -9.92 14.50
CA GLY A 668 20.53 -10.49 15.74
C GLY A 668 19.01 -10.63 15.70
N PRO A 669 18.38 -11.14 16.79
CA PRO A 669 16.94 -11.35 16.82
C PRO A 669 16.15 -10.07 16.55
N ASN A 670 16.67 -8.92 16.96
CA ASN A 670 15.99 -7.62 16.86
C ASN A 670 16.77 -6.57 16.05
N ALA A 671 17.83 -6.90 15.31
CA ALA A 671 18.64 -5.88 14.64
C ALA A 671 18.95 -6.23 13.18
N ILE A 672 18.70 -5.27 12.29
CA ILE A 672 19.07 -5.34 10.87
C ILE A 672 19.97 -4.19 10.47
N LEU A 673 20.94 -4.48 9.63
CA LEU A 673 21.79 -3.53 8.94
C LEU A 673 21.29 -3.38 7.50
N LEU A 674 20.67 -2.23 7.21
CA LEU A 674 20.34 -1.78 5.87
C LEU A 674 21.59 -1.14 5.27
N LEU A 675 21.99 -1.64 4.10
CA LEU A 675 23.25 -1.27 3.49
C LEU A 675 23.06 -0.20 2.43
N ASP A 676 23.86 0.86 2.55
CA ASP A 676 24.14 1.85 1.53
C ASP A 676 25.67 2.06 1.51
N PRO A 677 26.42 1.24 0.75
CA PRO A 677 27.89 1.21 0.81
C PRO A 677 28.59 2.50 0.36
N LEU A 678 27.91 3.36 -0.39
CA LEU A 678 28.43 4.66 -0.82
C LEU A 678 27.88 5.84 0.01
N GLY A 679 26.78 5.65 0.72
CA GLY A 679 26.17 6.63 1.61
C GLY A 679 26.19 6.20 3.07
N GLN A 680 25.06 6.40 3.75
CA GLN A 680 24.89 6.06 5.16
C GLN A 680 24.08 4.76 5.29
N CYS A 681 24.69 3.74 5.85
CA CYS A 681 23.99 2.52 6.24
C CYS A 681 23.13 2.78 7.48
N THR A 682 22.14 1.94 7.73
CA THR A 682 21.25 2.09 8.89
C THR A 682 21.19 0.80 9.67
N LEU A 683 21.58 0.84 10.95
CA LEU A 683 21.25 -0.21 11.92
C LEU A 683 19.87 0.10 12.49
N ALA A 684 18.89 -0.72 12.16
CA ALA A 684 17.52 -0.54 12.61
C ALA A 684 17.10 -1.70 13.51
N GLU A 685 16.35 -1.37 14.56
CA GLU A 685 15.67 -2.37 15.33
C GLU A 685 14.53 -2.97 14.51
N LEU A 686 14.41 -4.29 14.54
CA LEU A 686 13.33 -4.99 13.87
C LEU A 686 11.96 -4.74 14.53
N ASN A 687 11.91 -4.24 15.78
CA ASN A 687 10.69 -4.15 16.60
C ASN A 687 10.21 -2.71 16.84
N GLU A 688 9.92 -1.91 15.81
CA GLU A 688 9.08 -0.68 15.85
C GLU A 688 9.30 0.39 16.94
N GLN A 689 10.25 0.26 17.87
CA GLN A 689 10.63 1.31 18.80
C GLN A 689 11.68 2.23 18.17
N GLN A 690 11.50 2.61 16.90
CA GLN A 690 12.17 3.70 16.17
C GLN A 690 13.69 3.90 16.38
N LEU A 691 14.41 2.93 16.94
CA LEU A 691 15.84 2.97 17.07
C LEU A 691 16.38 2.63 15.68
N SER A 692 16.75 3.68 14.97
CA SER A 692 17.57 3.59 13.77
C SER A 692 18.81 4.41 14.00
N TYR A 693 19.96 3.81 13.79
CA TYR A 693 21.25 4.45 13.94
C TYR A 693 21.98 4.45 12.60
N SER A 694 22.25 5.64 12.07
CA SER A 694 23.00 5.81 10.84
C SER A 694 24.48 5.51 11.08
N LEU A 695 25.03 4.65 10.24
CA LEU A 695 26.39 4.19 10.28
C LEU A 695 27.08 4.56 8.96
N ASN A 696 28.19 5.26 9.05
CA ASN A 696 29.08 5.38 7.91
C ASN A 696 29.82 4.04 7.66
N ARG A 697 30.45 3.90 6.49
CA ARG A 697 31.17 2.69 6.10
C ARG A 697 32.20 2.21 7.14
N LYS A 698 32.94 3.12 7.80
CA LYS A 698 33.94 2.74 8.81
C LYS A 698 33.28 2.14 10.05
N GLN A 699 32.17 2.73 10.49
CA GLN A 699 31.39 2.21 11.61
C GLN A 699 30.75 0.85 11.28
N VAL A 700 30.31 0.64 10.03
CA VAL A 700 29.86 -0.68 9.57
C VAL A 700 30.98 -1.71 9.60
N GLU A 701 32.19 -1.36 9.14
CA GLU A 701 33.34 -2.27 9.20
C GLU A 701 33.69 -2.64 10.65
N LEU A 702 33.63 -1.68 11.59
CA LEU A 702 33.78 -1.94 13.02
C LEU A 702 32.66 -2.84 13.56
N LEU A 703 31.40 -2.55 13.22
CA LEU A 703 30.20 -3.28 13.67
C LEU A 703 30.24 -4.74 13.24
N LEU A 704 30.67 -5.00 12.01
CA LEU A 704 30.80 -6.36 11.51
C LEU A 704 32.00 -7.08 12.14
N ALA A 705 33.08 -6.36 12.47
CA ALA A 705 34.27 -6.92 13.11
C ALA A 705 34.05 -7.32 14.58
N THR A 706 33.26 -6.56 15.35
CA THR A 706 32.95 -6.85 16.76
C THR A 706 32.16 -8.15 16.96
N ARG A 707 31.60 -8.72 15.88
CA ARG A 707 30.73 -9.92 15.90
C ARG A 707 31.45 -11.24 15.65
N LEU A 708 32.72 -11.20 15.28
CA LEU A 708 33.48 -12.42 14.99
C LEU A 708 34.16 -12.96 16.25
N SER A 709 34.18 -14.29 16.36
CA SER A 709 35.02 -15.03 17.30
C SER A 709 36.34 -15.40 16.60
N PHE A 710 37.38 -14.57 16.79
CA PHE A 710 38.81 -14.80 16.49
C PHE A 710 39.41 -14.60 15.05
N ASP A 711 40.74 -14.34 15.09
CA ASP A 711 41.85 -14.28 14.10
C ASP A 711 42.20 -13.00 13.30
N GLN A 712 41.46 -11.90 13.39
CA GLN A 712 41.95 -10.60 12.85
C GLN A 712 42.52 -9.74 13.98
N CYS A 713 43.78 -9.30 13.84
CA CYS A 713 44.40 -8.37 14.79
C CYS A 713 43.64 -7.03 14.73
N PRO A 714 43.05 -6.51 15.84
CA PRO A 714 42.40 -5.20 15.87
C PRO A 714 43.30 -4.07 15.34
N GLN A 715 44.62 -4.29 15.42
CA GLN A 715 45.62 -3.39 14.85
C GLN A 715 45.58 -3.29 13.33
N ASP A 716 45.30 -4.38 12.62
CA ASP A 716 45.22 -4.37 11.16
C ASP A 716 43.96 -3.63 10.69
N LEU A 717 42.85 -3.82 11.40
CA LEU A 717 41.62 -3.07 11.16
C LEU A 717 41.84 -1.58 11.42
N ARG A 718 42.46 -1.23 12.55
CA ARG A 718 42.81 0.17 12.88
C ARG A 718 43.65 0.82 11.78
N CYS A 719 44.72 0.15 11.36
CA CYS A 719 45.60 0.65 10.30
C CYS A 719 44.85 0.83 8.98
N ARG A 720 43.94 -0.09 8.63
CA ARG A 720 43.12 -0.03 7.42
C ARG A 720 42.12 1.13 7.45
N LEU A 721 41.51 1.40 8.61
CA LEU A 721 40.57 2.50 8.81
C LEU A 721 41.27 3.87 8.89
N GLY A 722 42.61 3.89 8.96
CA GLY A 722 43.42 5.09 9.05
C GLY A 722 43.27 5.83 10.39
N LEU A 723 42.96 5.10 11.48
CA LEU A 723 42.69 5.67 12.79
C LEU A 723 43.92 5.57 13.71
N SER A 724 44.17 6.56 14.55
CA SER A 724 45.12 6.43 15.67
C SER A 724 44.61 5.41 16.70
N HIS A 725 45.48 4.96 17.61
CA HIS A 725 45.05 4.05 18.69
C HIS A 725 43.93 4.64 19.55
N ARG A 726 43.97 5.95 19.79
CA ARG A 726 42.95 6.65 20.56
C ARG A 726 41.61 6.69 19.83
N GLU A 727 41.60 7.18 18.59
CA GLU A 727 40.37 7.28 17.77
C GLU A 727 39.73 5.91 17.52
N PHE A 728 40.54 4.86 17.35
CA PHE A 728 40.04 3.50 17.18
C PHE A 728 39.37 2.96 18.44
N ASN A 729 39.99 3.17 19.60
CA ASN A 729 39.40 2.74 20.87
C ASN A 729 38.11 3.53 21.17
N GLU A 730 38.10 4.85 20.95
CA GLU A 730 36.91 5.69 21.12
C GLU A 730 35.77 5.24 20.19
N ALA A 731 36.06 4.99 18.90
CA ALA A 731 35.07 4.52 17.93
C ALA A 731 34.49 3.14 18.28
N VAL A 732 35.34 2.22 18.76
CA VAL A 732 34.89 0.90 19.24
C VAL A 732 34.00 1.04 20.46
N GLN A 733 34.38 1.86 21.45
CA GLN A 733 33.58 2.05 22.67
C GLN A 733 32.20 2.65 22.37
N HIS A 734 32.14 3.70 21.56
CA HIS A 734 30.88 4.30 21.14
C HIS A 734 29.99 3.28 20.44
N LEU A 735 30.57 2.50 19.53
CA LEU A 735 29.82 1.49 18.80
C LEU A 735 29.29 0.38 19.72
N LEU A 736 30.09 -0.12 20.67
CA LEU A 736 29.64 -1.13 21.64
C LEU A 736 28.47 -0.63 22.49
N GLN A 737 28.47 0.66 22.85
CA GLN A 737 27.35 1.29 23.57
C GLN A 737 26.09 1.36 22.69
N ASP A 738 26.24 1.75 21.42
CA ASP A 738 25.13 1.79 20.46
C ASP A 738 24.57 0.39 20.22
N GLU A 739 25.42 -0.61 20.00
CA GLU A 739 25.07 -2.01 19.80
C GLU A 739 24.24 -2.60 20.95
N ALA A 740 24.58 -2.24 22.20
CA ALA A 740 23.84 -2.68 23.37
C ALA A 740 22.37 -2.20 23.36
N ARG A 741 22.09 -1.03 22.76
CA ARG A 741 20.72 -0.50 22.60
C ARG A 741 19.88 -1.39 21.68
N PHE A 742 20.51 -2.11 20.75
CA PHE A 742 19.86 -3.06 19.85
C PHE A 742 19.86 -4.51 20.39
N GLY A 743 20.28 -4.71 21.65
CA GLY A 743 20.38 -6.04 22.28
C GLY A 743 21.49 -6.92 21.68
N LEU A 744 22.50 -6.32 21.05
CA LEU A 744 23.58 -7.04 20.40
C LEU A 744 24.79 -7.17 21.35
N GLN A 745 25.37 -8.37 21.47
CA GLN A 745 26.57 -8.63 22.30
C GLN A 745 27.85 -8.84 21.47
N ALA A 746 28.88 -8.02 21.70
CA ALA A 746 30.17 -8.17 21.04
C ALA A 746 30.94 -9.39 21.56
N SER A 747 31.94 -9.86 20.80
CA SER A 747 32.78 -10.97 21.23
C SER A 747 33.72 -10.57 22.39
N GLU A 748 34.05 -11.53 23.27
CA GLU A 748 34.76 -11.29 24.54
C GLU A 748 36.07 -10.49 24.41
N GLY A 749 36.77 -10.61 23.26
CA GLY A 749 38.01 -9.88 23.00
C GLY A 749 37.88 -8.37 22.78
N TRP A 750 36.68 -7.88 22.45
CA TRP A 750 36.40 -6.43 22.29
C TRP A 750 35.92 -5.78 23.60
N ILE A 751 35.35 -6.58 24.50
CA ILE A 751 34.83 -6.14 25.81
C ILE A 751 35.97 -5.65 26.71
N SER A 752 37.18 -6.21 26.61
CA SER A 752 38.32 -5.80 27.46
C SER A 752 38.86 -4.39 27.21
N LEU A 753 38.33 -3.66 26.21
CA LEU A 753 38.62 -2.24 25.97
C LEU A 753 37.71 -1.31 26.80
N GLN A 754 36.63 -1.82 27.43
CA GLN A 754 35.70 -1.07 28.28
C GLN A 754 36.31 -0.58 29.59
N ASP A 755 37.39 -1.21 30.10
CA ASP A 755 37.92 -0.96 31.45
C ASP A 755 38.76 0.33 31.60
N LYS A 756 38.56 1.32 30.73
CA LYS A 756 39.11 2.68 30.91
C LYS A 756 38.08 3.73 30.58
N ASP A 757 36.94 3.68 31.26
CA ASP A 757 36.03 4.82 31.25
C ASP A 757 36.50 5.88 32.26
N GLY A 758 36.98 6.98 31.69
CA GLY A 758 37.33 8.21 32.37
C GLY A 758 36.38 9.32 31.93
N SER A 759 35.07 9.08 32.02
CA SER A 759 34.07 10.16 31.96
C SER A 759 33.07 10.02 33.11
N GLN A 760 33.42 10.63 34.24
CA GLN A 760 32.41 11.19 35.11
C GLN A 760 31.66 12.27 34.33
N LEU A 761 30.35 12.35 34.54
CA LEU A 761 29.56 13.54 34.18
C LEU A 761 30.30 14.79 34.69
N PRO A 762 30.28 15.92 33.97
CA PRO A 762 30.83 17.16 34.50
C PRO A 762 30.13 17.45 35.83
N GLU A 763 30.90 17.64 36.90
CA GLU A 763 30.36 18.09 38.19
C GLU A 763 29.83 19.55 38.13
N ASP A 764 29.82 20.16 36.94
CA ASP A 764 29.51 21.58 36.75
C ASP A 764 28.22 21.79 35.94
N VAL A 765 27.08 21.53 36.59
CA VAL A 765 25.78 22.14 36.24
C VAL A 765 25.62 23.48 36.97
N THR A 766 26.71 24.25 37.11
CA THR A 766 26.67 25.57 37.77
C THR A 766 26.29 26.69 36.81
N HIS A 767 26.31 26.45 35.49
CA HIS A 767 26.07 27.52 34.51
C HIS A 767 24.60 27.85 34.24
N THR A 768 23.65 26.93 34.47
CA THR A 768 22.20 27.19 34.23
C THR A 768 21.65 28.28 35.15
N LEU A 769 22.24 28.45 36.34
CA LEU A 769 21.86 29.46 37.32
C LEU A 769 22.84 30.63 37.39
N GLU A 770 23.88 30.66 36.55
CA GLU A 770 24.91 31.71 36.55
C GLU A 770 24.35 33.13 36.36
N PRO A 771 23.29 33.36 35.55
CA PRO A 771 22.62 34.66 35.53
C PRO A 771 22.01 35.05 36.88
N PHE A 772 21.51 34.09 37.67
CA PHE A 772 20.96 34.34 39.00
C PHE A 772 22.04 34.60 40.07
N ALA A 773 23.31 34.36 39.74
CA ALA A 773 24.45 34.72 40.58
C ALA A 773 24.91 36.19 40.37
N ASP A 774 24.46 36.85 39.30
CA ASP A 774 24.68 38.28 39.08
C ASP A 774 23.70 39.11 39.96
N PRO A 775 24.20 39.90 40.93
CA PRO A 775 23.35 40.71 41.80
C PRO A 775 22.57 41.81 41.05
N GLU A 776 22.89 42.10 39.78
CA GLU A 776 22.14 43.00 38.90
C GLU A 776 21.12 42.26 38.02
N PHE A 777 21.13 40.92 37.96
CA PHE A 777 20.13 40.18 37.20
C PHE A 777 18.75 40.31 37.86
N ARG A 778 17.80 40.84 37.09
CA ARG A 778 16.40 40.96 37.46
C ARG A 778 15.58 40.30 36.35
N ILE A 779 15.23 39.02 36.52
CA ILE A 779 14.43 38.27 35.54
C ILE A 779 13.12 38.98 35.18
N GLU A 780 12.51 39.69 36.13
CA GLU A 780 11.31 40.50 35.89
C GLU A 780 11.59 41.64 34.89
N GLU A 781 12.71 42.34 35.01
CA GLU A 781 13.10 43.41 34.09
C GLU A 781 13.44 42.85 32.70
N THR A 782 14.12 41.69 32.64
CA THR A 782 14.42 41.00 31.38
C THR A 782 13.14 40.55 30.67
N LEU A 783 12.20 39.91 31.38
CA LEU A 783 10.92 39.48 30.81
C LEU A 783 10.03 40.67 30.43
N ARG A 784 10.07 41.76 31.20
CA ARG A 784 9.35 43.00 30.87
C ARG A 784 9.94 43.66 29.61
N SER A 785 11.27 43.70 29.50
CA SER A 785 11.96 44.17 28.30
C SER A 785 11.58 43.32 27.08
N PHE A 786 11.63 41.99 27.22
CA PHE A 786 11.23 41.05 26.17
C PHE A 786 9.77 41.23 25.74
N ALA A 787 8.83 41.29 26.69
CA ALA A 787 7.43 41.52 26.39
C ALA A 787 7.18 42.90 25.73
N ASN A 788 7.97 43.92 26.08
CA ASN A 788 7.90 45.22 25.42
C ASN A 788 8.43 45.15 23.98
N SER A 789 9.50 44.40 23.71
CA SER A 789 9.98 44.15 22.34
C SER A 789 8.92 43.45 21.50
N LEU A 790 8.27 42.40 22.01
CA LEU A 790 7.19 41.70 21.30
C LEU A 790 6.02 42.64 20.96
N ARG A 791 5.61 43.49 21.91
CA ARG A 791 4.54 44.47 21.69
C ARG A 791 4.95 45.60 20.74
N LEU A 792 6.21 46.02 20.77
CA LEU A 792 6.75 47.06 19.88
C LEU A 792 6.65 46.64 18.41
N TYR A 793 6.88 45.36 18.13
CA TYR A 793 6.80 44.78 16.79
C TYR A 793 5.46 44.07 16.51
N ASP A 794 4.44 44.32 17.33
CA ASP A 794 3.07 43.83 17.15
C ASP A 794 2.95 42.30 17.02
N TYR A 795 3.68 41.57 17.86
CA TYR A 795 3.57 40.11 17.96
C TYR A 795 2.23 39.74 18.62
N SER A 796 1.15 39.68 17.84
CA SER A 796 -0.23 39.44 18.32
C SER A 796 -0.96 38.37 17.50
N GLU A 797 -2.08 37.83 18.00
CA GLU A 797 -2.85 36.79 17.29
C GLU A 797 -3.31 37.27 15.90
N GLU A 798 -3.79 38.51 15.83
CA GLU A 798 -4.29 39.14 14.61
C GLU A 798 -3.15 39.39 13.62
N SER A 799 -2.07 40.03 14.05
CA SER A 799 -0.95 40.41 13.19
C SER A 799 -0.17 39.20 12.67
N ILE A 800 -0.04 38.14 13.48
CA ILE A 800 0.57 36.88 13.03
C ILE A 800 -0.35 36.17 12.03
N ALA A 801 -1.66 36.08 12.30
CA ALA A 801 -2.60 35.46 11.38
C ALA A 801 -2.63 36.20 10.03
N ASP A 802 -2.68 37.53 10.04
CA ASP A 802 -2.66 38.36 8.83
C ASP A 802 -1.38 38.15 8.02
N LEU A 803 -0.21 38.17 8.67
CA LEU A 803 1.08 38.01 7.99
C LEU A 803 1.25 36.60 7.40
N LEU A 804 0.65 35.59 8.02
CA LEU A 804 0.63 34.20 7.55
C LEU A 804 -0.58 33.89 6.65
N GLY A 805 -1.45 34.85 6.36
CA GLY A 805 -2.65 34.65 5.52
C GLY A 805 -3.64 33.63 6.10
N LEU A 806 -3.74 33.57 7.43
CA LEU A 806 -4.61 32.68 8.18
C LEU A 806 -5.86 33.41 8.66
N THR A 807 -6.98 32.69 8.77
CA THR A 807 -8.21 33.23 9.36
C THR A 807 -8.12 33.41 10.88
N SER A 808 -7.31 32.58 11.54
CA SER A 808 -6.92 32.69 12.95
C SER A 808 -5.72 31.78 13.20
N LEU A 809 -5.05 31.91 14.35
CA LEU A 809 -3.98 30.99 14.73
C LEU A 809 -4.45 29.55 14.95
N GLN A 810 -5.76 29.31 15.13
CA GLN A 810 -6.33 27.96 15.13
C GLN A 810 -6.11 27.25 13.78
N SER A 811 -6.07 28.02 12.69
CA SER A 811 -5.91 27.50 11.32
C SER A 811 -4.44 27.31 10.91
N LEU A 812 -3.48 27.56 11.80
CA LEU A 812 -2.06 27.36 11.51
C LEU A 812 -1.78 25.86 11.30
N GLU A 813 -1.47 25.47 10.05
CA GLU A 813 -1.24 24.07 9.67
C GLU A 813 0.25 23.71 9.85
N PRO A 814 0.61 22.78 10.76
CA PRO A 814 2.02 22.64 11.14
C PRO A 814 2.90 21.98 10.07
N THR A 815 2.29 21.23 9.16
CA THR A 815 2.96 20.71 7.95
C THR A 815 3.42 21.84 7.01
N ARG A 816 2.89 23.07 7.13
CA ARG A 816 3.21 24.22 6.29
C ARG A 816 4.15 25.25 6.94
N LEU A 817 4.64 25.02 8.16
CA LEU A 817 5.52 25.99 8.86
C LEU A 817 6.76 26.36 8.04
N HIS A 818 7.38 25.39 7.39
CA HIS A 818 8.53 25.62 6.50
C HIS A 818 8.15 26.47 5.28
N TRP A 819 6.94 26.27 4.72
CA TRP A 819 6.44 27.05 3.59
C TRP A 819 6.20 28.50 3.99
N HIS A 820 5.61 28.75 5.16
CA HIS A 820 5.42 30.08 5.71
C HIS A 820 6.75 30.83 5.84
N SER A 821 7.78 30.17 6.39
CA SER A 821 9.12 30.75 6.55
C SER A 821 9.79 31.07 5.20
N ALA A 822 9.73 30.13 4.25
CA ALA A 822 10.48 30.21 3.00
C ALA A 822 9.81 31.04 1.89
N TYR A 823 8.48 31.17 1.90
CA TYR A 823 7.74 31.72 0.76
C TYR A 823 6.70 32.80 1.11
N GLN A 824 6.36 32.99 2.38
CA GLN A 824 5.31 33.94 2.77
C GLN A 824 5.80 35.08 3.66
N LEU A 825 6.67 34.79 4.62
CA LEU A 825 7.15 35.81 5.54
C LEU A 825 8.08 36.81 4.82
N PRO A 826 7.82 38.13 4.90
CA PRO A 826 8.71 39.15 4.36
C PRO A 826 9.92 39.40 5.27
N ASP A 827 10.89 40.21 4.84
CA ASP A 827 12.02 40.63 5.68
C ASP A 827 11.63 41.80 6.60
N THR A 828 10.78 41.52 7.59
CA THR A 828 10.33 42.51 8.59
C THR A 828 10.62 42.06 10.02
N PRO A 829 10.71 42.98 10.99
CA PRO A 829 10.89 42.65 12.41
C PRO A 829 9.89 41.62 12.98
N LEU A 830 8.60 41.77 12.66
CA LEU A 830 7.57 40.82 13.08
C LEU A 830 7.77 39.44 12.44
N ALA A 831 8.12 39.41 11.15
CA ALA A 831 8.43 38.17 10.45
C ALA A 831 9.64 37.45 11.07
N ASP A 832 10.68 38.17 11.48
CA ASP A 832 11.85 37.58 12.14
C ASP A 832 11.50 37.00 13.52
N LEU A 833 10.63 37.65 14.30
CA LEU A 833 10.13 37.10 15.56
C LEU A 833 9.27 35.85 15.32
N ILE A 834 8.43 35.83 14.28
CA ILE A 834 7.64 34.65 13.89
C ILE A 834 8.58 33.52 13.43
N ARG A 835 9.58 33.83 12.61
CA ARG A 835 10.62 32.87 12.20
C ARG A 835 11.33 32.30 13.42
N LEU A 836 11.78 33.13 14.35
CA LEU A 836 12.56 32.71 15.50
C LEU A 836 11.77 31.85 16.49
N PHE A 837 10.54 32.26 16.84
CA PHE A 837 9.78 31.67 17.96
C PHE A 837 8.58 30.81 17.57
N LEU A 838 8.01 30.97 16.37
CA LEU A 838 6.85 30.16 15.94
C LEU A 838 7.25 29.13 14.88
N LEU A 839 8.22 29.47 14.01
CA LEU A 839 8.69 28.60 12.92
C LEU A 839 10.09 28.02 13.17
N ARG A 840 10.76 28.42 14.27
CA ARG A 840 12.10 27.99 14.71
C ARG A 840 13.19 28.05 13.63
N GLY A 841 13.09 29.01 12.73
CA GLY A 841 14.13 29.35 11.77
C GLY A 841 15.37 29.91 12.45
N ALA A 842 16.51 29.75 11.80
CA ALA A 842 17.75 30.42 12.18
C ALA A 842 17.66 31.90 11.80
N CYS A 843 18.05 32.79 12.70
CA CYS A 843 18.11 34.22 12.46
C CYS A 843 19.46 34.79 12.90
N GLY A 844 20.02 35.70 12.11
CA GLY A 844 21.33 36.29 12.39
C GLY A 844 21.41 36.96 13.75
N TYR A 845 22.53 36.75 14.47
CA TYR A 845 22.75 37.24 15.82
C TYR A 845 22.54 38.76 15.97
N GLU A 846 23.09 39.56 15.04
CA GLU A 846 22.94 41.03 15.07
C GLU A 846 21.47 41.44 14.92
N ARG A 847 20.76 40.77 14.00
CA ARG A 847 19.36 41.06 13.68
C ARG A 847 18.44 40.77 14.86
N ILE A 848 18.68 39.68 15.60
CA ILE A 848 17.90 39.38 16.81
C ILE A 848 18.30 40.26 18.00
N SER A 849 19.58 40.66 18.08
CA SER A 849 20.06 41.59 19.12
C SER A 849 19.42 42.98 19.00
N ASP A 850 19.15 43.43 17.77
CA ASP A 850 18.42 44.66 17.49
C ASP A 850 16.94 44.56 17.92
N LEU A 851 16.31 43.40 17.77
CA LEU A 851 14.89 43.19 18.09
C LEU A 851 14.64 43.01 19.60
N LEU A 852 15.45 42.19 20.26
CA LEU A 852 15.20 41.79 21.66
C LEU A 852 16.06 42.56 22.67
N THR A 853 16.95 43.44 22.23
CA THR A 853 18.06 44.03 23.00
C THR A 853 19.15 43.02 23.37
N ALA A 854 20.40 43.45 23.36
CA ALA A 854 21.55 42.60 23.69
C ALA A 854 21.47 41.94 25.09
N GLN A 855 20.82 42.61 26.05
CA GLN A 855 20.65 42.08 27.41
C GLN A 855 19.71 40.86 27.44
N VAL A 856 18.60 40.90 26.69
CA VAL A 856 17.66 39.76 26.61
C VAL A 856 18.27 38.61 25.83
N VAL A 857 18.93 38.89 24.70
CA VAL A 857 19.61 37.85 23.91
C VAL A 857 20.67 37.12 24.75
N LYS A 858 21.50 37.87 25.49
CA LYS A 858 22.48 37.29 26.40
C LYS A 858 21.82 36.43 27.47
N ALA A 859 20.77 36.93 28.12
CA ALA A 859 20.05 36.18 29.14
C ALA A 859 19.43 34.89 28.58
N PHE A 860 18.85 34.93 27.39
CA PHE A 860 18.22 33.76 26.76
C PHE A 860 19.25 32.73 26.31
N LEU A 861 20.42 33.15 25.83
CA LEU A 861 21.55 32.25 25.57
C LEU A 861 22.04 31.55 26.85
N CYS A 862 22.22 32.31 27.95
CA CYS A 862 22.64 31.73 29.23
C CYS A 862 21.60 30.76 29.80
N LEU A 863 20.31 31.03 29.60
CA LEU A 863 19.21 30.16 30.04
C LEU A 863 18.95 28.99 29.07
N GLY A 864 19.65 28.93 27.94
CA GLY A 864 19.43 27.91 26.91
C GLY A 864 18.10 28.05 26.16
N LEU A 865 17.44 29.23 26.22
CA LEU A 865 16.21 29.58 25.49
C LEU A 865 16.48 29.98 24.03
N LEU A 866 17.71 30.43 23.77
CA LEU A 866 18.28 30.59 22.45
C LEU A 866 19.57 29.76 22.39
N VAL A 867 19.87 29.21 21.23
CA VAL A 867 21.13 28.53 20.94
C VAL A 867 21.70 29.05 19.62
N ALA A 868 23.02 29.11 19.52
CA ALA A 868 23.70 29.44 18.27
C ALA A 868 24.02 28.15 17.50
N ASP A 869 23.77 28.13 16.20
CA ASP A 869 24.22 27.03 15.33
C ASP A 869 25.68 27.19 14.89
N GLU A 870 26.18 26.23 14.09
CA GLU A 870 27.58 26.21 13.62
C GLU A 870 27.99 27.46 12.83
N ASN A 871 27.02 28.22 12.28
CA ASN A 871 27.25 29.45 11.53
C ASN A 871 27.12 30.71 12.40
N GLY A 872 26.78 30.56 13.68
CA GLY A 872 26.54 31.67 14.60
C GLY A 872 25.14 32.28 14.53
N ASP A 873 24.21 31.68 13.77
CA ASP A 873 22.82 32.12 13.73
C ASP A 873 22.06 31.60 14.96
N LEU A 874 21.13 32.41 15.47
CA LEU A 874 20.35 32.10 16.66
C LEU A 874 19.07 31.33 16.29
N ARG A 875 18.77 30.30 17.09
CA ARG A 875 17.53 29.53 17.05
C ARG A 875 16.89 29.49 18.43
N SER A 876 15.57 29.47 18.50
CA SER A 876 14.87 29.28 19.77
C SER A 876 14.71 27.80 20.14
N THR A 877 14.93 27.51 21.42
CA THR A 877 14.69 26.19 22.03
C THR A 877 13.25 26.08 22.58
N VAL A 878 12.48 27.17 22.57
CA VAL A 878 11.07 27.22 22.95
C VAL A 878 10.21 27.82 21.83
N ASP A 879 8.95 27.40 21.77
CA ASP A 879 7.97 28.05 20.90
C ASP A 879 7.22 29.12 21.69
N LEU A 880 6.90 30.25 21.05
CA LEU A 880 6.14 31.34 21.66
C LEU A 880 4.79 31.52 20.97
N PHE A 881 3.71 31.30 21.72
CA PHE A 881 2.34 31.49 21.28
C PHE A 881 1.74 32.75 21.91
N CYS A 882 0.81 33.39 21.21
CA CYS A 882 -0.04 34.44 21.77
C CYS A 882 -1.49 33.94 21.84
N SER A 883 -2.13 34.06 23.00
CA SER A 883 -3.53 33.68 23.16
C SER A 883 -4.21 34.52 24.23
N GLY A 884 -5.42 35.03 23.97
CA GLY A 884 -6.20 35.77 24.96
C GLY A 884 -5.50 37.03 25.49
N GLY A 885 -4.61 37.63 24.70
CA GLY A 885 -3.78 38.78 25.06
C GLY A 885 -2.61 38.47 25.99
N MET A 886 -2.21 37.20 26.11
CA MET A 886 -1.05 36.73 26.87
C MET A 886 -0.04 36.05 25.93
N PHE A 887 1.21 35.95 26.39
CA PHE A 887 2.28 35.20 25.72
C PHE A 887 2.56 33.91 26.48
N PHE A 888 2.65 32.80 25.76
CA PHE A 888 2.90 31.48 26.31
C PHE A 888 4.14 30.89 25.65
N ALA A 889 5.13 30.53 26.45
CA ALA A 889 6.32 29.81 25.97
C ALA A 889 6.17 28.32 26.29
N THR A 890 6.53 27.45 25.36
CA THR A 890 6.52 26.00 25.55
C THR A 890 7.81 25.38 24.99
N ASP A 891 8.39 24.45 25.71
CA ASP A 891 9.51 23.63 25.25
C ASP A 891 9.03 22.36 24.51
N HIS A 892 7.74 22.05 24.59
CA HIS A 892 7.10 20.97 23.85
C HIS A 892 6.43 21.48 22.57
N ARG A 893 6.66 20.76 21.46
CA ARG A 893 6.35 21.20 20.09
C ARG A 893 5.09 20.54 19.55
N TYR A 894 4.51 21.18 18.54
CA TYR A 894 3.50 20.55 17.69
C TYR A 894 4.12 19.42 16.82
N GLN A 895 5.36 19.61 16.36
CA GLN A 895 6.14 18.66 15.58
C GLN A 895 7.57 18.57 16.14
N LEU A 896 8.03 17.36 16.46
CA LEU A 896 9.41 17.12 16.87
C LEU A 896 10.31 17.09 15.63
N CYS A 897 11.39 17.86 15.67
CA CYS A 897 12.44 17.91 14.66
C CYS A 897 13.60 16.99 15.04
N GLU A 898 14.44 16.67 14.06
CA GLU A 898 15.69 15.95 14.28
C GLU A 898 16.60 16.77 15.23
N GLY A 899 16.96 16.18 16.38
CA GLY A 899 17.72 16.83 17.45
C GLY A 899 16.92 17.15 18.72
N ASP A 900 15.60 16.92 18.73
CA ASP A 900 14.78 17.14 19.91
C ASP A 900 14.79 15.92 20.83
N SER A 901 15.09 16.14 22.11
CA SER A 901 14.97 15.12 23.16
C SER A 901 14.10 15.62 24.30
N LEU A 902 13.12 14.82 24.71
CA LEU A 902 12.35 15.04 25.92
C LEU A 902 12.69 13.91 26.89
N ASP A 903 13.20 14.25 28.06
CA ASP A 903 13.58 13.27 29.08
C ASP A 903 12.36 12.66 29.80
N GLU A 904 11.17 13.25 29.61
CA GLU A 904 9.92 12.88 30.28
C GLU A 904 8.69 13.06 29.39
N GLU A 905 7.56 12.47 29.80
CA GLU A 905 6.26 12.65 29.13
C GLU A 905 5.88 14.13 29.01
N PRO A 906 5.63 14.63 27.79
CA PRO A 906 5.36 16.04 27.60
C PRO A 906 3.97 16.46 28.09
N VAL A 907 3.87 17.72 28.52
CA VAL A 907 2.58 18.39 28.70
C VAL A 907 2.02 18.74 27.33
N MET A 908 0.69 18.70 27.16
CA MET A 908 0.02 19.01 25.89
C MET A 908 0.50 20.38 25.36
N TYR A 909 0.94 20.44 24.10
CA TYR A 909 1.40 21.68 23.47
C TYR A 909 0.22 22.64 23.20
N ILE A 910 0.52 23.90 22.91
CA ILE A 910 -0.47 24.90 22.51
C ILE A 910 -0.70 24.78 21.01
N GLY A 911 -1.91 24.39 20.61
CA GLY A 911 -2.26 24.19 19.20
C GLY A 911 -3.72 24.49 18.88
N MET A 912 -4.21 23.92 17.78
CA MET A 912 -5.57 24.13 17.26
C MET A 912 -6.64 24.01 18.35
N ASP A 913 -6.60 22.93 19.15
CA ASP A 913 -7.58 22.69 20.21
C ASP A 913 -7.45 23.71 21.36
N SER A 914 -6.23 24.10 21.73
CA SER A 914 -5.99 25.10 22.77
C SER A 914 -6.52 26.47 22.36
N HIS A 915 -6.22 26.92 21.13
CA HIS A 915 -6.74 28.19 20.61
C HIS A 915 -8.27 28.16 20.44
N GLY A 916 -8.83 27.05 19.94
CA GLY A 916 -10.27 26.87 19.81
C GLY A 916 -10.98 26.96 21.16
N LEU A 917 -10.51 26.22 22.17
CA LEU A 917 -11.10 26.20 23.50
C LEU A 917 -11.06 27.58 24.18
N VAL A 918 -9.93 28.29 24.09
CA VAL A 918 -9.80 29.66 24.62
C VAL A 918 -10.82 30.62 23.99
N GLN A 919 -11.07 30.52 22.68
CA GLN A 919 -12.05 31.38 22.00
C GLN A 919 -13.51 31.04 22.39
N THR A 920 -13.77 29.79 22.77
CA THR A 920 -15.10 29.35 23.26
C THR A 920 -15.32 29.59 24.76
N ALA A 921 -14.28 29.94 25.52
CA ALA A 921 -14.37 30.11 26.95
C ALA A 921 -15.27 31.31 27.35
N PRO A 922 -16.14 31.17 28.37
CA PRO A 922 -16.96 32.27 28.86
C PRO A 922 -16.09 33.46 29.33
N ARG A 923 -16.29 34.64 28.75
CA ARG A 923 -15.60 35.90 29.12
C ARG A 923 -16.37 36.75 30.13
N GLN A 924 -17.37 36.16 30.77
CA GLN A 924 -18.14 36.81 31.84
C GLN A 924 -17.39 36.64 33.16
N PHE A 925 -17.45 37.66 34.01
CA PHE A 925 -16.80 37.60 35.31
C PHE A 925 -17.42 36.49 36.19
N ALA A 926 -16.58 35.62 36.76
CA ALA A 926 -16.97 34.57 37.69
C ALA A 926 -16.06 34.58 38.93
N GLU A 927 -16.62 34.41 40.13
CA GLU A 927 -15.80 34.43 41.36
C GLU A 927 -14.81 33.26 41.41
N ASN A 928 -15.23 32.07 41.00
CA ASN A 928 -14.40 30.86 40.95
C ASN A 928 -14.59 30.13 39.61
N LEU A 929 -13.51 29.61 39.05
CA LEU A 929 -13.52 28.81 37.82
C LEU A 929 -12.71 27.52 38.01
N LEU A 930 -13.23 26.42 37.47
CA LEU A 930 -12.59 25.10 37.50
C LEU A 930 -12.31 24.65 36.06
N ASP A 931 -11.04 24.41 35.76
CA ASP A 931 -10.54 23.86 34.50
C ASP A 931 -10.10 22.41 34.73
N LEU A 932 -10.92 21.45 34.30
CA LEU A 932 -10.69 20.02 34.48
C LEU A 932 -9.99 19.45 33.24
N CYS A 933 -8.87 18.75 33.44
CA CYS A 933 -8.01 18.27 32.36
C CYS A 933 -7.44 19.44 31.54
N CYS A 934 -6.79 20.38 32.25
CA CYS A 934 -6.40 21.66 31.68
C CYS A 934 -5.39 21.55 30.52
N GLY A 935 -4.75 20.40 30.32
CA GLY A 935 -3.95 20.11 29.13
C GLY A 935 -2.76 21.07 29.03
N SER A 936 -2.80 21.99 28.08
CA SER A 936 -1.77 23.04 27.92
C SER A 936 -1.87 24.15 28.99
N GLY A 937 -2.94 24.20 29.78
CA GLY A 937 -3.18 25.20 30.83
C GLY A 937 -3.56 26.60 30.32
N VAL A 938 -3.54 26.83 29.01
CA VAL A 938 -3.81 28.14 28.39
C VAL A 938 -5.21 28.63 28.72
N GLN A 939 -6.22 27.75 28.70
CA GLN A 939 -7.60 28.10 28.98
C GLN A 939 -7.77 28.63 30.41
N GLY A 940 -7.27 27.91 31.41
CA GLY A 940 -7.28 28.36 32.81
C GLY A 940 -6.56 29.70 33.02
N LEU A 941 -5.41 29.92 32.37
CA LEU A 941 -4.66 31.17 32.48
C LEU A 941 -5.38 32.35 31.81
N VAL A 942 -5.98 32.18 30.63
CA VAL A 942 -6.79 33.23 30.01
C VAL A 942 -8.05 33.51 30.85
N ALA A 943 -8.67 32.47 31.39
CA ALA A 943 -9.84 32.58 32.25
C ALA A 943 -9.56 33.35 33.56
N SER A 944 -8.31 33.41 34.03
CA SER A 944 -7.94 34.18 35.23
C SER A 944 -8.11 35.69 35.05
N ARG A 945 -8.25 36.18 33.81
CA ARG A 945 -8.61 37.58 33.54
C ARG A 945 -10.07 37.89 33.83
N TYR A 946 -10.91 36.85 33.87
CA TYR A 946 -12.34 36.91 34.09
C TYR A 946 -12.76 36.26 35.42
N SER A 947 -11.80 35.89 36.28
CA SER A 947 -12.11 35.27 37.56
C SER A 947 -11.19 35.71 38.70
N VAL A 948 -11.70 35.68 39.94
CA VAL A 948 -10.88 35.92 41.14
C VAL A 948 -9.99 34.71 41.44
N ARG A 949 -10.51 33.50 41.22
CA ARG A 949 -9.79 32.26 41.50
C ARG A 949 -10.02 31.22 40.41
N VAL A 950 -8.94 30.75 39.80
CA VAL A 950 -8.94 29.62 38.88
C VAL A 950 -8.30 28.41 39.55
N ILE A 951 -8.96 27.25 39.43
CA ILE A 951 -8.42 25.94 39.82
C ILE A 951 -8.26 25.14 38.54
N ALA A 952 -7.02 24.86 38.15
CA ALA A 952 -6.68 24.01 37.02
C ALA A 952 -6.19 22.66 37.53
N VAL A 953 -6.66 21.56 36.94
CA VAL A 953 -6.32 20.20 37.35
C VAL A 953 -5.75 19.42 36.17
N ASP A 954 -4.55 18.87 36.36
CA ASP A 954 -3.89 17.97 35.41
C ASP A 954 -3.38 16.71 36.13
N LEU A 955 -3.20 15.63 35.37
CA LEU A 955 -2.66 14.35 35.83
C LEU A 955 -1.23 14.11 35.31
N ASN A 956 -0.74 14.93 34.38
CA ASN A 956 0.60 14.84 33.85
C ASN A 956 1.63 15.10 34.99
N PRO A 957 2.57 14.16 35.26
CA PRO A 957 3.54 14.31 36.34
C PRO A 957 4.39 15.57 36.23
N ARG A 958 4.75 15.99 35.02
CA ARG A 958 5.53 17.20 34.74
C ARG A 958 4.74 18.47 35.07
N ALA A 959 3.45 18.52 34.71
CA ALA A 959 2.54 19.62 35.07
C ALA A 959 2.33 19.69 36.60
N VAL A 960 2.12 18.55 37.26
CA VAL A 960 1.93 18.46 38.71
C VAL A 960 3.18 18.90 39.49
N ARG A 961 4.38 18.60 38.99
CA ARG A 961 5.64 19.08 39.61
C ARG A 961 5.83 20.58 39.45
N PHE A 962 5.49 21.17 38.30
CA PHE A 962 5.61 22.61 38.09
C PHE A 962 4.62 23.42 38.94
N ALA A 963 3.43 22.86 39.20
CA ALA A 963 2.40 23.50 40.03
C ALA A 963 2.64 23.39 41.55
N ARG A 964 3.64 22.61 41.98
CA ARG A 964 4.03 22.44 43.40
C ARG A 964 5.24 23.31 43.71
#